data_AF-A0A0J6BWE9-F1
#
_entry.id   AF-A0A0J6BWE9-F1
#
_cell.length_a   1.000
_cell.length_b   1.000
_cell.length_c   1.000
_cell.angle_alpha   90.00
_cell.angle_beta   90.00
_cell.angle_gamma   90.00
#
_symmetry.space_group_name_H-M   'P 1'
#
loop_
_entity.id
_entity.type
_entity.pdbx_description
1 polymer ?
#
loop_
_entity_poly.entity_id
_entity_poly.type
_entity_poly.pdbx_seq_one_letter_code
_entity_poly.pdbx_strand_id
1 'polypeptide(L)'
;MENSTISLPKWDGAPGAGTIEELQQENALLFEQLHVLQEELELRAAASAAKQAGVPVTVLQFVDEQTPEVIAENLRYRAALDARQEMRRLESQQALADRLGSILLEGSESLSSMFGIPGRLMNVWRRERKKLPPKEYGGKSFEKVLAAYQEGGLQAVEQLLASVTTSSAIQANAWTAVARSLMHSDPTGAVEFARRACALEPQPFRFKWLAFRLYEAGSVVEAEALLDALPANTPFSDSEERLASRARYEAKAARLNEARKQLNYSERRRQIEERFKALDQCIREQAELIAECGRTIDSLKRIQAELELERNAVAERHAEKSSLAADRGGVIDALEKKIVHLESECAEWRRRDAEHIQQRSGQQELIESLRRTQVALEEQNASLHEQYSEQMELAAARGHIAGKPLSRALGLETEDISLESLRNCWTLQEEPVCVEVASGEEVDIALTAAREHVTRLLRARAVQIQAQQEAHLTSLAQQLASLEKEHAALLQRQAAQSRLMAVRDQDIHALRVSVARHEADRTALLEAHAGRVSDLSQLVRKVEGRAVKLEEVNASLQQQLAECEERIRERERAIDLLKGELLRQEEVRRALLAENEEQQQSILERNRLVEQIQTLQATMEQELSGTRVRADEQGRFIVERDRVIEAYKVAEAQWERDKTGLIEQVSEQAALADERGKRIGVLEEQLELRQAMSSELSSRQEGMHEELVRAEAQIDFIKDMLLRGSRP
;
A
#
# COMPACT_ATOMS: atom_id res chain seq x y z
N MET A 1 41.97 31.81 -1.14
CA MET A 1 42.17 30.39 -1.45
C MET A 1 43.36 29.91 -0.65
N GLU A 2 43.12 29.43 0.56
CA GLU A 2 44.12 28.76 1.39
C GLU A 2 43.65 27.32 1.57
N ASN A 3 44.37 26.38 0.98
CA ASN A 3 44.14 24.95 1.13
C ASN A 3 44.71 24.50 2.48
N SER A 4 43.85 24.37 3.48
CA SER A 4 44.18 23.70 4.73
C SER A 4 44.14 22.19 4.52
N THR A 5 45.30 21.58 4.29
CA THR A 5 45.48 20.14 4.26
C THR A 5 45.33 19.60 5.69
N ILE A 6 44.17 19.04 6.01
CA ILE A 6 43.92 18.36 7.28
C ILE A 6 44.72 17.04 7.28
N SER A 7 45.73 16.98 8.15
CA SER A 7 46.53 15.79 8.40
C SER A 7 45.70 14.78 9.21
N LEU A 8 45.27 13.70 8.56
CA LEU A 8 44.65 12.56 9.23
C LEU A 8 45.69 11.83 10.10
N PRO A 9 45.36 11.44 11.35
CA PRO A 9 46.27 10.71 12.22
C PRO A 9 46.58 9.33 11.64
N LYS A 10 47.86 8.98 11.59
CA LYS A 10 48.33 7.63 11.25
C LYS A 10 47.81 6.64 12.29
N TRP A 11 47.03 5.66 11.83
CA TRP A 11 46.63 4.50 12.62
C TRP A 11 47.80 3.51 12.71
N ASP A 12 48.61 3.66 13.74
CA ASP A 12 49.70 2.73 14.08
C ASP A 12 49.13 1.58 14.94
N GLY A 13 48.59 0.57 14.26
CA GLY A 13 48.14 -0.67 14.90
C GLY A 13 47.45 -1.56 13.89
N ALA A 14 48.19 -2.49 13.28
CA ALA A 14 47.60 -3.52 12.44
C ALA A 14 46.75 -4.45 13.35
N PRO A 15 45.42 -4.49 13.20
CA PRO A 15 44.59 -5.43 13.95
C PRO A 15 44.96 -6.86 13.55
N GLY A 16 45.05 -7.76 14.54
CA GLY A 16 45.25 -9.17 14.28
C GLY A 16 44.09 -9.75 13.45
N ALA A 17 44.32 -10.84 12.72
CA ALA A 17 43.30 -11.44 11.85
C ALA A 17 41.96 -11.71 12.57
N GLY A 18 41.99 -12.08 13.86
CA GLY A 18 40.77 -12.28 14.67
C GLY A 18 40.00 -10.98 14.96
N THR A 19 40.68 -9.85 15.14
CA THR A 19 40.01 -8.55 15.37
C THR A 19 39.37 -8.01 14.08
N ILE A 20 39.93 -8.35 12.91
CA ILE A 20 39.34 -8.02 11.62
C ILE A 20 38.06 -8.84 11.40
N GLU A 21 38.05 -10.12 11.76
CA GLU A 21 36.90 -11.01 11.60
C GLU A 21 35.76 -10.63 12.56
N GLU A 22 36.07 -10.27 13.81
CA GLU A 22 35.12 -9.71 14.77
C GLU A 22 34.51 -8.38 14.26
N LEU A 23 35.34 -7.46 13.75
CA LEU A 23 34.85 -6.21 13.15
C LEU A 23 34.03 -6.44 11.87
N GLN A 24 34.30 -7.50 11.11
CA GLN A 24 33.49 -7.88 9.95
C GLN A 24 32.13 -8.44 10.36
N GLN A 25 32.08 -9.27 11.41
CA GLN A 25 30.83 -9.78 11.97
C GLN A 25 29.99 -8.66 12.59
N GLU A 26 30.64 -7.74 13.33
CA GLU A 26 29.97 -6.58 13.91
C GLU A 26 29.43 -5.65 12.82
N ASN A 27 30.21 -5.37 11.76
CA ASN A 27 29.72 -4.59 10.62
C ASN A 27 28.55 -5.30 9.92
N ALA A 28 28.61 -6.63 9.72
CA ALA A 28 27.51 -7.39 9.13
C ALA A 28 26.23 -7.26 9.97
N LEU A 29 26.34 -7.38 11.30
CA LEU A 29 25.23 -7.20 12.23
C LEU A 29 24.68 -5.76 12.18
N LEU A 30 25.54 -4.75 12.13
CA LEU A 30 25.14 -3.35 12.01
C LEU A 30 24.43 -3.06 10.67
N PHE A 31 24.86 -3.69 9.57
CA PHE A 31 24.18 -3.60 8.28
C PHE A 31 22.79 -4.26 8.31
N GLU A 32 22.65 -5.42 8.95
CA GLU A 32 21.35 -6.05 9.16
C GLU A 32 20.43 -5.16 10.01
N GLN A 33 20.94 -4.59 11.10
CA GLN A 33 20.18 -3.66 11.94
C GLN A 33 19.76 -2.38 11.20
N LEU A 34 20.67 -1.81 10.39
CA LEU A 34 20.36 -0.66 9.54
C LEU A 34 19.28 -1.00 8.53
N HIS A 35 19.30 -2.19 7.95
CA HIS A 35 18.31 -2.60 6.98
C HIS A 35 16.92 -2.72 7.62
N VAL A 36 16.81 -3.34 8.81
CA VAL A 36 15.56 -3.43 9.57
C VAL A 36 15.05 -2.04 9.97
N LEU A 37 15.94 -1.16 10.43
CA LEU A 37 15.56 0.22 10.76
C LEU A 37 15.07 0.99 9.52
N GLN A 38 15.71 0.79 8.37
CA GLN A 38 15.28 1.41 7.13
C GLN A 38 13.90 0.89 6.69
N GLU A 39 13.66 -0.42 6.74
CA GLU A 39 12.35 -1.01 6.45
C GLU A 39 11.27 -0.47 7.40
N GLU A 40 11.54 -0.38 8.69
CA GLU A 40 10.61 0.19 9.68
C GLU A 40 10.32 1.68 9.42
N LEU A 41 11.33 2.44 9.01
CA LEU A 41 11.16 3.85 8.64
C LEU A 41 10.36 4.00 7.34
N GLU A 42 10.61 3.16 6.33
CA GLU A 42 9.84 3.13 5.08
C GLU A 42 8.39 2.72 5.33
N LEU A 43 8.14 1.73 6.19
CA LEU A 43 6.80 1.32 6.61
C LEU A 43 6.08 2.46 7.35
N ARG A 44 6.77 3.19 8.23
CA ARG A 44 6.19 4.37 8.91
C ARG A 44 5.95 5.53 7.94
N ALA A 45 6.84 5.75 6.99
CA ALA A 45 6.67 6.75 5.95
C ALA A 45 5.46 6.40 5.05
N ALA A 46 5.35 5.15 4.61
CA ALA A 46 4.20 4.65 3.86
C ALA A 46 2.90 4.72 4.67
N ALA A 47 2.93 4.37 5.95
CA ALA A 47 1.78 4.46 6.85
C ALA A 47 1.35 5.92 7.09
N SER A 48 2.30 6.85 7.17
CA SER A 48 2.01 8.29 7.30
C SER A 48 1.49 8.89 5.99
N ALA A 49 2.03 8.50 4.84
CA ALA A 49 1.55 8.89 3.52
C ALA A 49 0.14 8.36 3.23
N ALA A 50 -0.14 7.10 3.58
CA ALA A 50 -1.46 6.51 3.42
C ALA A 50 -2.49 7.10 4.41
N LYS A 51 -2.08 7.48 5.63
CA LYS A 51 -2.92 8.30 6.54
C LYS A 51 -3.22 9.69 5.96
N GLN A 52 -2.26 10.34 5.30
CA GLN A 52 -2.47 11.62 4.63
C GLN A 52 -3.38 11.50 3.39
N ALA A 53 -3.36 10.35 2.72
CA ALA A 53 -4.23 10.04 1.58
C ALA A 53 -5.64 9.55 1.99
N GLY A 54 -5.97 9.51 3.29
CA GLY A 54 -7.26 9.02 3.78
C GLY A 54 -7.48 7.51 3.59
N VAL A 55 -6.42 6.75 3.26
CA VAL A 55 -6.48 5.30 3.12
C VAL A 55 -6.35 4.69 4.52
N PRO A 56 -7.30 3.85 4.97
CA PRO A 56 -7.21 3.19 6.27
C PRO A 56 -6.00 2.24 6.29
N VAL A 57 -4.88 2.71 6.85
CA VAL A 57 -3.69 1.90 7.06
C VAL A 57 -4.00 0.89 8.16
N THR A 58 -4.38 -0.31 7.74
CA THR A 58 -4.55 -1.43 8.65
C THR A 58 -3.16 -2.00 8.89
N VAL A 59 -2.47 -1.53 9.93
CA VAL A 59 -1.22 -2.16 10.36
C VAL A 59 -1.58 -3.57 10.82
N LEU A 60 -1.29 -4.56 9.98
CA LEU A 60 -1.36 -5.96 10.36
C LEU A 60 -0.24 -6.17 11.38
N GLN A 61 -0.58 -6.21 12.66
CA GLN A 61 0.30 -6.76 13.68
C GLN A 61 0.47 -8.25 13.38
N PHE A 62 1.43 -8.55 12.52
CA PHE A 62 1.81 -9.90 12.20
C PHE A 62 2.42 -10.51 13.47
N VAL A 63 1.77 -11.53 14.02
CA VAL A 63 2.37 -12.33 15.07
C VAL A 63 3.22 -13.36 14.37
N ASP A 64 4.53 -13.14 14.39
CA ASP A 64 5.50 -14.06 13.83
C ASP A 64 5.37 -15.44 14.48
N GLU A 65 5.63 -16.50 13.72
CA GLU A 65 5.59 -17.87 14.23
C GLU A 65 6.66 -18.11 15.30
N GLN A 66 7.73 -17.30 15.29
CA GLN A 66 8.81 -17.30 16.27
C GLN A 66 8.43 -16.65 17.60
N THR A 67 7.43 -15.76 17.66
CA THR A 67 7.06 -15.05 18.89
C THR A 67 6.62 -15.99 20.03
N PRO A 68 5.74 -16.98 19.81
CA PRO A 68 5.41 -17.96 20.86
C PRO A 68 6.60 -18.84 21.24
N GLU A 69 7.56 -19.08 20.34
CA GLU A 69 8.77 -19.83 20.65
C GLU A 69 9.68 -19.05 21.62
N VAL A 70 9.92 -17.77 21.35
CA VAL A 70 10.70 -16.89 22.22
C VAL A 70 10.06 -16.76 23.61
N ILE A 71 8.74 -16.65 23.68
CA ILE A 71 8.03 -16.62 24.97
C ILE A 71 8.15 -17.96 25.69
N ALA A 72 8.01 -19.08 24.98
CA ALA A 72 8.19 -20.41 25.56
C ALA A 72 9.63 -20.63 26.08
N GLU A 73 10.64 -20.10 25.40
CA GLU A 73 12.02 -20.09 25.89
C GLU A 73 12.20 -19.19 27.11
N ASN A 74 11.59 -18.00 27.12
CA ASN A 74 11.61 -17.13 28.28
C ASN A 74 11.00 -17.84 29.52
N LEU A 75 9.88 -18.54 29.33
CA LEU A 75 9.27 -19.38 30.37
C LEU A 75 10.21 -20.50 30.84
N ARG A 76 10.98 -21.12 29.93
CA ARG A 76 12.03 -22.10 30.29
C ARG A 76 13.07 -21.48 31.20
N TYR A 77 13.61 -20.33 30.79
CA TYR A 77 14.67 -19.67 31.52
C TYR A 77 14.20 -19.25 32.91
N ARG A 78 12.99 -18.70 33.02
CA ARG A 78 12.39 -18.36 34.32
C ARG A 78 12.24 -19.59 35.21
N ALA A 79 11.59 -20.65 34.72
CA ALA A 79 11.38 -21.86 35.50
C ALA A 79 12.72 -22.50 35.94
N ALA A 80 13.71 -22.57 35.04
CA ALA A 80 15.04 -23.08 35.37
C ALA A 80 15.78 -22.19 36.39
N LEU A 81 15.60 -20.88 36.32
CA LEU A 81 16.20 -19.94 37.25
C LEU A 81 15.56 -20.05 38.64
N ASP A 82 14.24 -20.15 38.71
CA ASP A 82 13.47 -20.39 39.94
C ASP A 82 13.89 -21.73 40.58
N ALA A 83 14.01 -22.80 39.79
CA ALA A 83 14.47 -24.11 40.27
C ALA A 83 15.91 -24.05 40.82
N ARG A 84 16.83 -23.33 40.14
CA ARG A 84 18.20 -23.11 40.62
C ARG A 84 18.26 -22.27 41.88
N GLN A 85 17.39 -21.27 42.02
CA GLN A 85 17.31 -20.44 43.22
C GLN A 85 16.81 -21.28 44.40
N GLU A 86 15.74 -22.05 44.21
CA GLU A 86 15.20 -22.89 45.29
C GLU A 86 16.17 -24.00 45.68
N MET A 87 16.84 -24.63 44.72
CA MET A 87 17.92 -25.59 45.00
C MET A 87 19.03 -24.95 45.85
N ARG A 88 19.54 -23.78 45.45
CA ARG A 88 20.57 -23.06 46.22
C ARG A 88 20.08 -22.62 47.59
N ARG A 89 18.82 -22.21 47.71
CA ARG A 89 18.19 -21.81 48.98
C ARG A 89 18.10 -22.98 49.94
N LEU A 90 17.69 -24.15 49.46
CA LEU A 90 17.64 -25.37 50.27
C LEU A 90 19.06 -25.83 50.65
N GLU A 91 20.00 -25.79 49.70
CA GLU A 91 21.42 -26.10 49.96
C GLU A 91 22.03 -25.19 51.01
N SER A 92 21.77 -23.88 50.99
CA SER A 92 22.27 -22.94 52.00
C SER A 92 21.62 -23.23 53.36
N GLN A 93 20.29 -23.35 53.43
CA GLN A 93 19.56 -23.65 54.68
C GLN A 93 20.04 -24.94 55.36
N GLN A 94 20.42 -25.95 54.57
CA GLN A 94 20.92 -27.22 55.09
C GLN A 94 22.45 -27.31 55.14
N ALA A 95 23.16 -26.26 54.71
CA ALA A 95 24.61 -26.21 54.82
C ALA A 95 25.01 -26.26 56.30
N LEU A 96 26.05 -27.04 56.57
CA LEU A 96 26.57 -27.16 57.92
C LEU A 96 27.05 -25.78 58.44
N ALA A 97 27.55 -24.92 57.55
CA ALA A 97 27.94 -23.55 57.88
C ALA A 97 26.78 -22.71 58.43
N ASP A 98 25.62 -22.70 57.78
CA ASP A 98 24.44 -21.93 58.23
C ASP A 98 23.82 -22.52 59.50
N ARG A 99 23.79 -23.86 59.62
CA ARG A 99 23.37 -24.55 60.85
C ARG A 99 24.30 -24.27 62.03
N LEU A 100 25.62 -24.20 61.79
CA LEU A 100 26.58 -23.80 62.82
C LEU A 100 26.45 -22.30 63.14
N GLY A 101 26.30 -21.46 62.13
CA GLY A 101 26.13 -20.02 62.24
C GLY A 101 24.90 -19.64 63.05
N SER A 102 23.75 -20.26 62.80
CA SER A 102 22.53 -20.07 63.59
C SER A 102 22.68 -20.49 65.05
N ILE A 103 23.35 -21.62 65.33
CA ILE A 103 23.64 -22.05 66.71
C ILE A 103 24.57 -21.06 67.43
N LEU A 104 25.53 -20.47 66.70
CA LEU A 104 26.45 -19.48 67.24
C LEU A 104 25.76 -18.12 67.46
N LEU A 105 24.89 -17.69 66.53
CA LEU A 105 24.10 -16.48 66.63
C LEU A 105 23.11 -16.54 67.80
N GLU A 106 22.31 -17.61 67.92
CA GLU A 106 21.44 -17.84 69.08
C GLU A 106 22.23 -17.92 70.40
N GLY A 107 23.47 -18.41 70.31
CA GLY A 107 24.41 -18.45 71.43
C GLY A 107 24.90 -17.07 71.88
N SER A 108 24.85 -16.07 71.00
CA SER A 108 25.26 -14.68 71.28
C SER A 108 24.13 -13.81 71.86
N GLU A 109 22.87 -14.22 71.66
CA GLU A 109 21.68 -13.47 72.11
C GLU A 109 21.39 -13.60 73.63
N SER A 110 21.97 -14.59 74.32
CA SER A 110 21.78 -14.76 75.76
C SER A 110 22.98 -15.42 76.44
N LEU A 111 23.40 -14.88 77.59
CA LEU A 111 24.43 -15.51 78.44
C LEU A 111 24.07 -16.95 78.85
N SER A 112 22.77 -17.27 78.93
CA SER A 112 22.29 -18.62 79.25
C SER A 112 22.34 -19.58 78.06
N SER A 113 22.14 -19.10 76.83
CA SER A 113 22.22 -19.92 75.61
C SER A 113 23.66 -20.21 75.19
N MET A 114 24.60 -19.36 75.64
CA MET A 114 26.05 -19.48 75.38
C MET A 114 26.68 -20.72 76.04
N PHE A 115 26.29 -21.07 77.27
CA PHE A 115 26.77 -22.29 77.95
C PHE A 115 26.24 -23.58 77.30
N GLY A 116 25.15 -23.51 76.54
CA GLY A 116 24.57 -24.64 75.81
C GLY A 116 25.21 -24.93 74.45
N ILE A 117 26.05 -24.04 73.93
CA ILE A 117 26.66 -24.16 72.59
C ILE A 117 27.50 -25.44 72.44
N PRO A 118 28.41 -25.81 73.37
CA PRO A 118 29.22 -27.01 73.23
C PRO A 118 28.37 -28.29 73.19
N GLY A 119 27.31 -28.34 74.00
CA GLY A 119 26.36 -29.45 74.01
C GLY A 119 25.55 -29.56 72.72
N ARG A 120 25.08 -28.43 72.17
CA ARG A 120 24.36 -28.39 70.89
C ARG A 120 25.25 -28.79 69.71
N LEU A 121 26.49 -28.30 69.64
CA LEU A 121 27.49 -28.72 68.66
C LEU A 121 27.77 -30.22 68.74
N MET A 122 27.97 -30.75 69.95
CA MET A 122 28.21 -32.18 70.14
C MET A 122 27.01 -33.04 69.74
N ASN A 123 25.78 -32.53 69.95
CA ASN A 123 24.56 -33.19 69.50
C ASN A 123 24.43 -33.19 67.98
N VAL A 124 24.74 -32.08 67.30
CA VAL A 124 24.79 -32.03 65.82
C VAL A 124 25.83 -33.01 65.30
N TRP A 125 27.03 -33.03 65.88
CA TRP A 125 28.09 -33.97 65.50
C TRP A 125 27.69 -35.44 65.72
N ARG A 126 27.09 -35.78 66.87
CA ARG A 126 26.59 -37.14 67.14
C ARG A 126 25.46 -37.54 66.17
N ARG A 127 24.59 -36.61 65.78
CA ARG A 127 23.49 -36.85 64.84
C ARG A 127 24.04 -37.18 63.46
N GLU A 128 24.95 -36.36 62.92
CA GLU A 128 25.59 -36.60 61.62
C GLU A 128 26.41 -37.91 61.58
N ARG A 129 26.95 -38.36 62.72
CA ARG A 129 27.73 -39.60 62.82
C ARG A 129 26.89 -40.88 62.75
N LYS A 130 25.59 -40.83 63.07
CA LYS A 130 24.70 -42.01 63.03
C LYS A 130 24.28 -42.29 61.58
N LYS A 131 24.88 -43.33 60.98
CA LYS A 131 24.60 -43.77 59.60
C LYS A 131 23.51 -44.83 59.47
N LEU A 132 23.13 -45.49 60.57
CA LEU A 132 22.16 -46.60 60.54
C LEU A 132 20.76 -46.12 60.94
N PRO A 133 19.71 -46.44 60.16
CA PRO A 133 18.34 -46.08 60.52
C PRO A 133 17.90 -46.80 61.81
N PRO A 134 17.22 -46.11 62.74
CA PRO A 134 16.75 -46.69 63.99
C PRO A 134 15.77 -47.86 63.79
N LYS A 135 15.71 -48.78 64.75
CA LYS A 135 14.73 -49.88 64.75
C LYS A 135 13.30 -49.37 64.92
N GLU A 136 13.14 -48.17 65.48
CA GLU A 136 11.90 -47.43 65.63
C GLU A 136 11.30 -47.05 64.27
N TYR A 137 12.14 -46.82 63.25
CA TYR A 137 11.67 -46.59 61.89
C TYR A 137 11.46 -47.89 61.08
N GLY A 138 11.79 -49.05 61.64
CA GLY A 138 11.71 -50.34 60.94
C GLY A 138 13.02 -50.74 60.25
N GLY A 139 14.16 -50.18 60.66
CA GLY A 139 15.46 -50.55 60.11
C GLY A 139 15.67 -50.02 58.67
N LYS A 140 16.35 -50.80 57.82
CA LYS A 140 16.77 -50.34 56.48
C LYS A 140 15.60 -50.18 55.49
N SER A 141 14.49 -50.87 55.71
CA SER A 141 13.30 -50.86 54.84
C SER A 141 12.28 -49.79 55.23
N PHE A 142 12.45 -49.13 56.38
CA PHE A 142 11.50 -48.13 56.90
C PHE A 142 10.06 -48.65 57.08
N GLU A 143 9.87 -49.96 57.30
CA GLU A 143 8.55 -50.62 57.36
C GLU A 143 7.58 -49.98 58.36
N LYS A 144 8.07 -49.54 59.53
CA LYS A 144 7.21 -48.89 60.53
C LYS A 144 6.76 -47.50 60.11
N VAL A 145 7.57 -46.79 59.33
CA VAL A 145 7.20 -45.50 58.75
C VAL A 145 6.11 -45.69 57.69
N LEU A 146 6.24 -46.74 56.88
CA LEU A 146 5.22 -47.10 55.87
C LEU A 146 3.90 -47.51 56.53
N ALA A 147 3.96 -48.31 57.60
CA ALA A 147 2.77 -48.69 58.38
C ALA A 147 2.09 -47.47 59.00
N ALA A 148 2.88 -46.56 59.63
CA ALA A 148 2.34 -45.33 60.20
C ALA A 148 1.64 -44.44 59.15
N TYR A 149 2.19 -44.39 57.93
CA TYR A 149 1.56 -43.67 56.82
C TYR A 149 0.23 -44.33 56.39
N GLN A 150 0.18 -45.66 56.32
CA GLN A 150 -1.05 -46.39 55.97
C GLN A 150 -2.14 -46.24 57.03
N GLU A 151 -1.78 -46.16 58.30
CA GLU A 151 -2.72 -46.10 59.43
C GLU A 151 -3.23 -44.67 59.73
N GLY A 152 -2.36 -43.65 59.62
CA GLY A 152 -2.67 -42.28 60.05
C GLY A 152 -2.19 -41.19 59.11
N GLY A 153 -1.78 -41.54 57.89
CA GLY A 153 -1.37 -40.61 56.86
C GLY A 153 -0.14 -39.78 57.24
N LEU A 154 -0.11 -38.55 56.74
CA LEU A 154 1.02 -37.64 56.82
C LEU A 154 1.38 -37.25 58.27
N GLN A 155 0.38 -36.98 59.12
CA GLN A 155 0.60 -36.56 60.50
C GLN A 155 1.23 -37.66 61.36
N ALA A 156 0.83 -38.93 61.16
CA ALA A 156 1.40 -40.06 61.88
C ALA A 156 2.89 -40.25 61.56
N VAL A 157 3.28 -40.06 60.29
CA VAL A 157 4.68 -40.10 59.87
C VAL A 157 5.48 -38.95 60.49
N GLU A 158 4.95 -37.73 60.50
CA GLU A 158 5.62 -36.58 61.11
C GLU A 158 5.83 -36.76 62.61
N GLN A 159 4.82 -37.27 63.32
CA GLN A 159 4.94 -37.58 64.76
C GLN A 159 5.99 -38.65 65.02
N LEU A 160 6.03 -39.71 64.20
CA LEU A 160 7.04 -40.76 64.31
C LEU A 160 8.45 -40.22 64.05
N LEU A 161 8.63 -39.40 63.02
CA LEU A 161 9.93 -38.80 62.66
C LEU A 161 10.39 -37.71 63.65
N ALA A 162 9.46 -37.05 64.33
CA ALA A 162 9.75 -36.09 65.40
C ALA A 162 10.10 -36.79 66.72
N SER A 163 9.52 -37.96 66.99
CA SER A 163 9.74 -38.70 68.24
C SER A 163 11.18 -39.19 68.43
N VAL A 164 11.93 -39.41 67.35
CA VAL A 164 13.32 -39.89 67.41
C VAL A 164 14.27 -38.85 66.81
N THR A 165 15.25 -38.41 67.59
CA THR A 165 16.28 -37.49 67.12
C THR A 165 17.28 -38.19 66.19
N THR A 166 17.00 -38.15 64.89
CA THR A 166 17.82 -38.74 63.82
C THR A 166 18.55 -37.70 62.96
N SER A 167 19.47 -38.15 62.11
CA SER A 167 20.11 -37.28 61.11
C SER A 167 19.14 -36.90 59.99
N SER A 168 19.39 -35.74 59.35
CA SER A 168 18.62 -35.23 58.21
C SER A 168 18.55 -36.26 57.07
N ALA A 169 19.66 -36.94 56.80
CA ALA A 169 19.76 -37.96 55.76
C ALA A 169 18.87 -39.20 56.04
N ILE A 170 18.74 -39.62 57.30
CA ILE A 170 17.86 -40.75 57.66
C ILE A 170 16.39 -40.35 57.52
N GLN A 171 16.02 -39.13 57.93
CA GLN A 171 14.66 -38.61 57.74
C GLN A 171 14.33 -38.45 56.26
N ALA A 172 15.25 -37.93 55.45
CA ALA A 172 15.08 -37.82 54.01
C ALA A 172 14.92 -39.21 53.35
N ASN A 173 15.65 -40.23 53.80
CA ASN A 173 15.46 -41.61 53.35
C ASN A 173 14.10 -42.20 53.75
N ALA A 174 13.61 -41.90 54.96
CA ALA A 174 12.28 -42.31 55.39
C ALA A 174 11.18 -41.69 54.50
N TRP A 175 11.26 -40.38 54.24
CA TRP A 175 10.35 -39.70 53.31
C TRP A 175 10.43 -40.24 51.88
N THR A 176 11.64 -40.61 51.43
CA THR A 176 11.85 -41.25 50.12
C THR A 176 11.16 -42.62 50.06
N ALA A 177 11.19 -43.40 51.15
CA ALA A 177 10.51 -44.69 51.22
C ALA A 177 8.98 -44.51 51.12
N VAL A 178 8.43 -43.52 51.83
CA VAL A 178 6.99 -43.17 51.73
C VAL A 178 6.63 -42.75 50.31
N ALA A 179 7.38 -41.82 49.70
CA ALA A 179 7.16 -41.39 48.32
C ALA A 179 7.24 -42.55 47.31
N ARG A 180 8.17 -43.51 47.49
CA ARG A 180 8.24 -44.71 46.64
C ARG A 180 7.01 -45.61 46.78
N SER A 181 6.46 -45.74 47.98
CA SER A 181 5.25 -46.55 48.19
C SER A 181 4.02 -45.98 47.48
N LEU A 182 3.99 -44.67 47.28
CA LEU A 182 2.88 -43.93 46.66
C LEU A 182 3.01 -43.77 45.15
N MET A 183 4.16 -44.14 44.59
CA MET A 183 4.57 -43.80 43.23
C MET A 183 3.53 -44.18 42.15
N HIS A 184 2.86 -45.32 42.32
CA HIS A 184 1.89 -45.84 41.36
C HIS A 184 0.43 -45.57 41.76
N SER A 185 0.16 -45.25 43.02
CA SER A 185 -1.18 -45.02 43.54
C SER A 185 -1.56 -43.54 43.60
N ASP A 186 -0.62 -42.68 43.97
CA ASP A 186 -0.78 -41.23 44.10
C ASP A 186 0.52 -40.50 43.73
N PRO A 187 0.70 -40.17 42.44
CA PRO A 187 1.87 -39.43 41.96
C PRO A 187 2.02 -38.05 42.60
N THR A 188 0.91 -37.37 42.90
CA THR A 188 0.93 -36.03 43.49
C THR A 188 1.40 -36.07 44.93
N GLY A 189 0.88 -37.00 45.74
CA GLY A 189 1.39 -37.26 47.10
C GLY A 189 2.87 -37.70 47.10
N ALA A 190 3.28 -38.53 46.13
CA ALA A 190 4.68 -38.92 45.98
C ALA A 190 5.61 -37.71 45.72
N VAL A 191 5.16 -36.70 44.97
CA VAL A 191 5.90 -35.44 44.76
C VAL A 191 6.05 -34.67 46.07
N GLU A 192 4.99 -34.54 46.87
CA GLU A 192 5.07 -33.79 48.14
C GLU A 192 6.09 -34.40 49.10
N PHE A 193 6.08 -35.73 49.25
CA PHE A 193 7.06 -36.43 50.08
C PHE A 193 8.47 -36.37 49.48
N ALA A 194 8.60 -36.38 48.15
CA ALA A 194 9.89 -36.17 47.50
C ALA A 194 10.42 -34.74 47.73
N ARG A 195 9.56 -33.71 47.68
CA ARG A 195 9.93 -32.31 48.01
C ARG A 195 10.42 -32.20 49.45
N ARG A 196 9.76 -32.86 50.41
CA ARG A 196 10.19 -32.92 51.81
C ARG A 196 11.53 -33.63 51.99
N ALA A 197 11.75 -34.73 51.27
CA ALA A 197 13.03 -35.41 51.28
C ALA A 197 14.16 -34.51 50.73
N CYS A 198 13.91 -33.79 49.63
CA CYS A 198 14.84 -32.81 49.07
C CYS A 198 15.11 -31.64 50.02
N ALA A 199 14.08 -31.14 50.71
CA ALA A 199 14.22 -30.04 51.65
C ALA A 199 15.11 -30.41 52.86
N LEU A 200 15.11 -31.67 53.28
CA LEU A 200 15.95 -32.17 54.37
C LEU A 200 17.37 -32.51 53.93
N GLU A 201 17.54 -32.99 52.70
CA GLU A 201 18.84 -33.34 52.13
C GLU A 201 18.87 -32.86 50.66
N PRO A 202 19.32 -31.63 50.40
CA PRO A 202 19.37 -31.07 49.06
C PRO A 202 20.62 -31.60 48.35
N GLN A 203 20.53 -32.82 47.82
CA GLN A 203 21.59 -33.50 47.07
C GLN A 203 21.18 -33.68 45.60
N PRO A 204 22.13 -33.63 44.63
CA PRO A 204 21.81 -33.73 43.20
C PRO A 204 21.00 -34.97 42.83
N PHE A 205 21.28 -36.12 43.43
CA PHE A 205 20.53 -37.35 43.15
C PHE A 205 19.08 -37.29 43.65
N ARG A 206 18.78 -36.53 44.71
CA ARG A 206 17.42 -36.34 45.22
C ARG A 206 16.63 -35.36 44.36
N PHE A 207 17.26 -34.28 43.90
CA PHE A 207 16.65 -33.38 42.92
C PHE A 207 16.37 -34.09 41.60
N LYS A 208 17.31 -34.92 41.10
CA LYS A 208 17.08 -35.79 39.94
C LYS A 208 15.86 -36.69 40.15
N TRP A 209 15.78 -37.31 41.32
CA TRP A 209 14.64 -38.18 41.65
C TRP A 209 13.32 -37.40 41.75
N LEU A 210 13.30 -36.23 42.39
CA LEU A 210 12.14 -35.35 42.45
C LEU A 210 11.69 -34.91 41.05
N ALA A 211 12.61 -34.63 40.13
CA ALA A 211 12.28 -34.25 38.76
C ALA A 211 11.48 -35.35 38.06
N PHE A 212 11.88 -36.61 38.22
CA PHE A 212 11.14 -37.74 37.66
C PHE A 212 9.78 -37.95 38.33
N ARG A 213 9.65 -37.69 39.64
CA ARG A 213 8.34 -37.71 40.32
C ARG A 213 7.42 -36.60 39.78
N LEU A 214 7.95 -35.40 39.59
CA LEU A 214 7.21 -34.25 39.02
C LEU A 214 6.74 -34.55 37.60
N TYR A 215 7.58 -35.20 36.79
CA TYR A 215 7.21 -35.64 35.45
C TYR A 215 6.06 -36.65 35.48
N GLU A 216 6.13 -37.67 36.34
CA GLU A 216 5.06 -38.67 36.47
C GLU A 216 3.74 -38.09 37.04
N ALA A 217 3.82 -37.01 37.82
CA ALA A 217 2.64 -36.26 38.29
C ALA A 217 2.06 -35.28 37.24
N GLY A 218 2.68 -35.16 36.06
CA GLY A 218 2.24 -34.28 34.98
C GLY A 218 2.79 -32.84 35.05
N SER A 219 3.58 -32.49 36.07
CA SER A 219 4.25 -31.19 36.21
C SER A 219 5.51 -31.11 35.34
N VAL A 220 5.34 -31.25 34.03
CA VAL A 220 6.43 -31.40 33.05
C VAL A 220 7.38 -30.19 33.01
N VAL A 221 6.87 -28.96 33.18
CA VAL A 221 7.69 -27.73 33.14
C VAL A 221 8.59 -27.62 34.37
N GLU A 222 8.07 -27.92 35.56
CA GLU A 222 8.86 -27.96 36.79
C GLU A 222 9.90 -29.09 36.75
N ALA A 223 9.51 -30.25 36.20
CA ALA A 223 10.42 -31.38 36.03
C ALA A 223 11.61 -31.04 35.12
N GLU A 224 11.36 -30.43 33.95
CA GLU A 224 12.41 -29.95 33.05
C GLU A 224 13.30 -28.91 33.75
N ALA A 225 12.70 -27.93 34.41
CA ALA A 225 13.43 -26.88 35.11
C ALA A 225 14.37 -27.45 36.17
N LEU A 226 13.92 -28.46 36.93
CA LEU A 226 14.74 -29.12 37.94
C LEU A 226 15.87 -29.94 37.30
N LEU A 227 15.62 -30.62 36.17
CA LEU A 227 16.67 -31.33 35.42
C LEU A 227 17.73 -30.39 34.86
N ASP A 228 17.34 -29.21 34.37
CA ASP A 228 18.26 -28.18 33.84
C ASP A 228 18.98 -27.39 34.96
N ALA A 229 18.48 -27.48 36.20
CA ALA A 229 19.11 -26.93 37.39
C ALA A 229 20.20 -27.86 37.98
N LEU A 230 20.20 -29.15 37.63
CA LEU A 230 21.17 -30.11 38.14
C LEU A 230 22.61 -29.76 37.71
N PRO A 231 23.63 -30.07 38.53
CA PRO A 231 25.03 -29.96 38.14
C PRO A 231 25.34 -30.82 36.92
N ALA A 232 26.16 -30.30 36.00
CA ALA A 232 26.53 -30.98 34.75
C ALA A 232 27.16 -32.38 34.94
N ASN A 233 27.76 -32.63 36.12
CA ASN A 233 28.42 -33.90 36.45
C ASN A 233 27.47 -34.95 37.07
N THR A 234 26.15 -34.71 37.07
CA THR A 234 25.18 -35.66 37.64
C THR A 234 25.01 -36.85 36.68
N PRO A 235 25.32 -38.08 37.09
CA PRO A 235 25.23 -39.23 36.19
C PRO A 235 23.76 -39.61 35.93
N PHE A 236 23.44 -39.86 34.66
CA PHE A 236 22.17 -40.45 34.21
C PHE A 236 22.43 -41.87 33.69
N SER A 237 21.53 -42.80 34.01
CA SER A 237 21.44 -44.08 33.29
C SER A 237 20.79 -43.84 31.92
N ASP A 238 21.07 -44.68 30.92
CA ASP A 238 20.41 -44.65 29.60
C ASP A 238 18.87 -44.58 29.69
N SER A 239 18.29 -45.28 30.66
CA SER A 239 16.84 -45.26 30.90
C SER A 239 16.35 -43.91 31.46
N GLU A 240 17.13 -43.30 32.36
CA GLU A 240 16.87 -41.99 32.93
C GLU A 240 17.09 -40.87 31.91
N GLU A 241 18.06 -41.01 31.01
CA GLU A 241 18.33 -40.04 29.96
C GLU A 241 17.21 -40.00 28.92
N ARG A 242 16.65 -41.17 28.57
CA ARG A 242 15.43 -41.24 27.74
C ARG A 242 14.24 -40.57 28.43
N LEU A 243 14.09 -40.81 29.73
CA LEU A 243 13.02 -40.20 30.52
C LEU A 243 13.19 -38.67 30.61
N ALA A 244 14.41 -38.19 30.85
CA ALA A 244 14.74 -36.77 30.86
C ALA A 244 14.51 -36.12 29.49
N SER A 245 14.90 -36.79 28.41
CA SER A 245 14.67 -36.32 27.04
C SER A 245 13.17 -36.22 26.71
N ARG A 246 12.38 -37.20 27.15
CA ARG A 246 10.93 -37.19 27.01
C ARG A 246 10.29 -36.07 27.84
N ALA A 247 10.72 -35.88 29.08
CA ALA A 247 10.28 -34.78 29.94
C ALA A 247 10.55 -33.42 29.30
N ARG A 248 11.76 -33.21 28.74
CA ARG A 248 12.12 -31.99 27.99
C ARG A 248 11.25 -31.76 26.76
N TYR A 249 10.98 -32.81 25.98
CA TYR A 249 10.11 -32.71 24.80
C TYR A 249 8.68 -32.32 25.17
N GLU A 250 8.08 -33.01 26.15
CA GLU A 250 6.72 -32.73 26.60
C GLU A 250 6.62 -31.35 27.29
N ALA A 251 7.64 -30.96 28.05
CA ALA A 251 7.73 -29.62 28.63
C ALA A 251 7.86 -28.51 27.58
N LYS A 252 8.65 -28.71 26.51
CA LYS A 252 8.70 -27.79 25.37
C LYS A 252 7.32 -27.61 24.74
N ALA A 253 6.59 -28.71 24.50
CA ALA A 253 5.24 -28.65 23.97
C ALA A 253 4.26 -27.92 24.92
N ALA A 254 4.33 -28.19 26.23
CA ALA A 254 3.51 -27.52 27.23
C ALA A 254 3.78 -26.00 27.29
N ARG A 255 5.05 -25.59 27.28
CA ARG A 255 5.46 -24.17 27.26
C ARG A 255 5.02 -23.46 25.98
N LEU A 256 5.14 -24.11 24.82
CA LEU A 256 4.64 -23.56 23.56
C LEU A 256 3.13 -23.38 23.56
N ASN A 257 2.38 -24.34 24.10
CA ASN A 257 0.94 -24.22 24.21
C ASN A 257 0.54 -23.09 25.17
N GLU A 258 1.24 -22.94 26.30
CA GLU A 258 1.03 -21.84 27.24
C GLU A 258 1.36 -20.48 26.60
N ALA A 259 2.49 -20.36 25.89
CA ALA A 259 2.86 -19.16 25.16
C ALA A 259 1.82 -18.79 24.08
N ARG A 260 1.32 -19.79 23.33
CA ARG A 260 0.24 -19.60 22.34
C ARG A 260 -1.06 -19.12 22.98
N LYS A 261 -1.42 -19.64 24.16
CA LYS A 261 -2.59 -19.18 24.93
C LYS A 261 -2.41 -17.74 25.40
N GLN A 262 -1.26 -17.39 25.99
CA GLN A 262 -0.98 -16.03 26.48
C GLN A 262 -1.06 -14.98 25.37
N LEU A 263 -0.66 -15.34 24.15
CA LEU A 263 -0.70 -14.45 23.00
C LEU A 263 -2.05 -14.43 22.27
N ASN A 264 -3.03 -15.26 22.66
CA ASN A 264 -4.20 -15.59 21.84
C ASN A 264 -3.80 -15.88 20.38
N TYR A 265 -2.69 -16.61 20.20
CA TYR A 265 -2.00 -16.75 18.92
C TYR A 265 -2.92 -17.33 17.85
N SER A 266 -3.70 -18.37 18.19
CA SER A 266 -4.63 -19.01 17.26
C SER A 266 -5.73 -18.07 16.78
N GLU A 267 -6.29 -17.26 17.66
CA GLU A 267 -7.34 -16.29 17.32
C GLU A 267 -6.79 -15.15 16.45
N ARG A 268 -5.64 -14.59 16.85
CA ARG A 268 -4.97 -13.54 16.06
C ARG A 268 -4.56 -14.06 14.68
N ARG A 269 -4.01 -15.28 14.61
CA ARG A 269 -3.64 -15.92 13.35
C ARG A 269 -4.86 -16.12 12.45
N ARG A 270 -5.97 -16.59 13.01
CA ARG A 270 -7.23 -16.74 12.29
C ARG A 270 -7.75 -15.40 11.74
N GLN A 271 -7.74 -14.34 12.55
CA GLN A 271 -8.16 -13.01 12.11
C GLN A 271 -7.28 -12.49 10.98
N ILE A 272 -5.97 -12.73 11.04
CA ILE A 272 -5.03 -12.37 9.98
C ILE A 272 -5.33 -13.17 8.71
N GLU A 273 -5.56 -14.48 8.80
CA GLU A 273 -5.93 -15.32 7.66
C GLU A 273 -7.27 -14.92 7.04
N GLU A 274 -8.26 -14.55 7.84
CA GLU A 274 -9.54 -14.03 7.35
C GLU A 274 -9.36 -12.70 6.61
N ARG A 275 -8.50 -11.80 7.13
CA ARG A 275 -8.15 -10.55 6.43
C ARG A 275 -7.41 -10.80 5.13
N PHE A 276 -6.45 -11.73 5.10
CA PHE A 276 -5.77 -12.11 3.85
C PHE A 276 -6.75 -12.66 2.82
N LYS A 277 -7.68 -13.54 3.24
CA LYS A 277 -8.74 -14.04 2.35
C LYS A 277 -9.64 -12.92 1.82
N ALA A 278 -10.00 -11.94 2.65
CA ALA A 278 -10.78 -10.78 2.23
C ALA A 278 -10.00 -9.90 1.24
N LEU A 279 -8.70 -9.67 1.47
CA LEU A 279 -7.84 -8.94 0.55
C LEU A 279 -7.70 -9.68 -0.79
N ASP A 280 -7.49 -11.00 -0.77
CA ASP A 280 -7.45 -11.82 -1.98
C ASP A 280 -8.76 -11.75 -2.77
N GLN A 281 -9.91 -11.71 -2.07
CA GLN A 281 -11.21 -11.51 -2.71
C GLN A 281 -11.30 -10.12 -3.36
N CYS A 282 -10.96 -9.05 -2.65
CA CYS A 282 -10.94 -7.70 -3.22
C CYS A 282 -10.00 -7.57 -4.42
N ILE A 283 -8.82 -8.22 -4.39
CA ILE A 283 -7.90 -8.23 -5.53
C ILE A 283 -8.53 -8.94 -6.73
N ARG A 284 -9.22 -10.07 -6.52
CA ARG A 284 -9.94 -10.77 -7.61
C ARG A 284 -11.07 -9.92 -8.18
N GLU A 285 -11.87 -9.29 -7.32
CA GLU A 285 -12.95 -8.38 -7.74
C GLU A 285 -12.39 -7.20 -8.56
N GLN A 286 -11.29 -6.60 -8.11
CA GLN A 286 -10.61 -5.55 -8.88
C GLN A 286 -10.08 -6.08 -10.22
N ALA A 287 -9.52 -7.29 -10.26
CA ALA A 287 -9.07 -7.89 -11.52
C ALA A 287 -10.23 -8.17 -12.48
N GLU A 288 -11.39 -8.59 -11.97
CA GLU A 288 -12.63 -8.77 -12.74
C GLU A 288 -13.14 -7.44 -13.30
N LEU A 289 -13.20 -6.40 -12.46
CA LEU A 289 -13.59 -5.04 -12.90
C LEU A 289 -12.62 -4.48 -13.94
N ILE A 290 -11.32 -4.70 -13.80
CA ILE A 290 -10.32 -4.31 -14.80
C ILE A 290 -10.56 -5.08 -16.11
N ALA A 291 -10.87 -6.37 -16.04
CA ALA A 291 -11.19 -7.17 -17.22
C ALA A 291 -12.48 -6.69 -17.91
N GLU A 292 -13.51 -6.32 -17.15
CA GLU A 292 -14.75 -5.73 -17.67
C GLU A 292 -14.51 -4.37 -18.33
N CYS A 293 -13.79 -3.48 -17.66
CA CYS A 293 -13.34 -2.21 -18.24
C CYS A 293 -12.57 -2.44 -19.54
N GLY A 294 -11.67 -3.43 -19.58
CA GLY A 294 -10.96 -3.84 -20.79
C GLY A 294 -11.90 -4.25 -21.93
N ARG A 295 -12.91 -5.09 -21.66
CA ARG A 295 -13.93 -5.48 -22.65
C ARG A 295 -14.72 -4.29 -23.17
N THR A 296 -15.11 -3.35 -22.30
CA THR A 296 -15.84 -2.15 -22.72
C THR A 296 -14.98 -1.26 -23.61
N ILE A 297 -13.70 -1.04 -23.25
CA ILE A 297 -12.74 -0.30 -24.07
C ILE A 297 -12.61 -0.95 -25.44
N ASP A 298 -12.48 -2.28 -25.51
CA ASP A 298 -12.38 -2.99 -26.79
C ASP A 298 -13.67 -2.88 -27.63
N SER A 299 -14.84 -2.90 -27.00
CA SER A 299 -16.12 -2.68 -27.69
C SER A 299 -16.24 -1.26 -28.25
N LEU A 300 -15.80 -0.24 -27.49
CA LEU A 300 -15.79 1.15 -27.92
C LEU A 300 -14.80 1.36 -29.06
N LYS A 301 -13.63 0.72 -29.01
CA LYS A 301 -12.66 0.73 -30.13
C LYS A 301 -13.24 0.14 -31.41
N ARG A 302 -14.03 -0.94 -31.33
CA ARG A 302 -14.70 -1.53 -32.50
C ARG A 302 -15.75 -0.59 -33.08
N ILE A 303 -16.60 -0.01 -32.23
CA ILE A 303 -17.60 0.98 -32.65
C ILE A 303 -16.93 2.21 -33.27
N GLN A 304 -15.82 2.68 -32.69
CA GLN A 304 -15.06 3.79 -33.27
C GLN A 304 -14.52 3.43 -34.66
N ALA A 305 -13.98 2.23 -34.85
CA ALA A 305 -13.51 1.77 -36.16
C ALA A 305 -14.68 1.65 -37.18
N GLU A 306 -15.85 1.16 -36.77
CA GLU A 306 -17.05 1.11 -37.61
C GLU A 306 -17.52 2.52 -38.02
N LEU A 307 -17.56 3.45 -37.06
CA LEU A 307 -17.92 4.85 -37.33
C LEU A 307 -16.91 5.54 -38.26
N GLU A 308 -15.62 5.24 -38.14
CA GLU A 308 -14.59 5.74 -39.05
C GLU A 308 -14.80 5.20 -40.48
N LEU A 309 -15.15 3.92 -40.62
CA LEU A 309 -15.50 3.33 -41.92
C LEU A 309 -16.76 3.97 -42.52
N GLU A 310 -17.82 4.15 -41.73
CA GLU A 310 -19.03 4.82 -42.19
C GLU A 310 -18.77 6.28 -42.56
N ARG A 311 -17.96 7.00 -41.78
CA ARG A 311 -17.54 8.36 -42.09
C ARG A 311 -16.79 8.44 -43.42
N ASN A 312 -15.89 7.50 -43.67
CA ASN A 312 -15.17 7.42 -44.94
C ASN A 312 -16.13 7.10 -46.10
N ALA A 313 -17.05 6.16 -45.94
CA ALA A 313 -18.05 5.83 -46.95
C ALA A 313 -18.99 7.03 -47.26
N VAL A 314 -19.36 7.80 -46.23
CA VAL A 314 -20.14 9.03 -46.40
C VAL A 314 -19.31 10.10 -47.12
N ALA A 315 -18.03 10.26 -46.79
CA ALA A 315 -17.12 11.17 -47.48
C ALA A 315 -16.97 10.81 -48.96
N GLU A 316 -16.83 9.52 -49.30
CA GLU A 316 -16.80 9.02 -50.68
C GLU A 316 -18.11 9.34 -51.42
N ARG A 317 -19.27 9.05 -50.82
CA ARG A 317 -20.58 9.43 -51.40
C ARG A 317 -20.73 10.93 -51.61
N HIS A 318 -20.17 11.75 -50.72
CA HIS A 318 -20.15 13.20 -50.89
C HIS A 318 -19.22 13.63 -52.04
N ALA A 319 -18.05 13.00 -52.18
CA ALA A 319 -17.16 13.24 -53.31
C ALA A 319 -17.81 12.85 -54.64
N GLU A 320 -18.49 11.70 -54.70
CA GLU A 320 -19.26 11.26 -55.88
C GLU A 320 -20.37 12.26 -56.23
N LYS A 321 -21.18 12.67 -55.25
CA LYS A 321 -22.22 13.67 -55.47
C LYS A 321 -21.66 15.01 -55.93
N SER A 322 -20.50 15.42 -55.39
CA SER A 322 -19.81 16.63 -55.82
C SER A 322 -19.30 16.52 -57.26
N SER A 323 -18.77 15.36 -57.66
CA SER A 323 -18.37 15.09 -59.05
C SER A 323 -19.58 15.15 -59.99
N LEU A 324 -20.67 14.47 -59.63
CA LEU A 324 -21.92 14.49 -60.41
C LEU A 324 -22.52 15.90 -60.50
N ALA A 325 -22.39 16.71 -59.44
CA ALA A 325 -22.81 18.11 -59.47
C ALA A 325 -21.94 18.95 -60.40
N ALA A 326 -20.62 18.74 -60.41
CA ALA A 326 -19.70 19.38 -61.34
C ALA A 326 -19.99 18.97 -62.80
N ASP A 327 -20.24 17.68 -63.06
CA ASP A 327 -20.62 17.18 -64.39
C ASP A 327 -21.94 17.79 -64.86
N ARG A 328 -22.95 17.84 -63.98
CA ARG A 328 -24.24 18.51 -64.26
C ARG A 328 -24.05 20.00 -64.51
N GLY A 329 -23.18 20.67 -63.75
CA GLY A 329 -22.79 22.06 -63.98
C GLY A 329 -22.21 22.26 -65.38
N GLY A 330 -21.29 21.40 -65.81
CA GLY A 330 -20.72 21.43 -67.16
C GLY A 330 -21.76 21.20 -68.27
N VAL A 331 -22.76 20.34 -68.04
CA VAL A 331 -23.90 20.16 -68.97
C VAL A 331 -24.78 21.41 -69.01
N ILE A 332 -25.08 22.01 -67.85
CA ILE A 332 -25.84 23.27 -67.78
C ILE A 332 -25.10 24.37 -68.55
N ASP A 333 -23.80 24.56 -68.30
CA ASP A 333 -22.98 25.54 -69.02
C ASP A 333 -22.97 25.29 -70.54
N ALA A 334 -22.94 24.03 -70.97
CA ALA A 334 -23.01 23.66 -72.38
C ALA A 334 -24.40 23.95 -72.99
N LEU A 335 -25.47 23.69 -72.25
CA LEU A 335 -26.84 24.01 -72.65
C LEU A 335 -27.06 25.53 -72.69
N GLU A 336 -26.54 26.29 -71.73
CA GLU A 336 -26.59 27.76 -71.74
C GLU A 336 -25.88 28.33 -72.97
N LYS A 337 -24.67 27.85 -73.29
CA LYS A 337 -23.97 28.22 -74.53
C LYS A 337 -24.80 27.88 -75.77
N LYS A 338 -25.49 26.74 -75.79
CA LYS A 338 -26.37 26.33 -76.90
C LYS A 338 -27.61 27.22 -77.00
N ILE A 339 -28.21 27.61 -75.87
CA ILE A 339 -29.35 28.53 -75.82
C ILE A 339 -28.92 29.89 -76.38
N VAL A 340 -27.81 30.46 -75.90
CA VAL A 340 -27.27 31.74 -76.43
C VAL A 340 -27.01 31.64 -77.93
N HIS A 341 -26.46 30.52 -78.41
CA HIS A 341 -26.26 30.29 -79.83
C HIS A 341 -27.57 30.23 -80.61
N LEU A 342 -28.57 29.46 -80.14
CA LEU A 342 -29.88 29.38 -80.77
C LEU A 342 -30.63 30.72 -80.74
N GLU A 343 -30.49 31.51 -79.67
CA GLU A 343 -31.02 32.87 -79.59
C GLU A 343 -30.39 33.78 -80.64
N SER A 344 -29.07 33.67 -80.86
CA SER A 344 -28.38 34.40 -81.92
C SER A 344 -28.87 33.99 -83.31
N GLU A 345 -29.07 32.69 -83.57
CA GLU A 345 -29.64 32.19 -84.82
C GLU A 345 -31.10 32.66 -84.99
N CYS A 346 -31.92 32.61 -83.95
CA CYS A 346 -33.30 33.13 -83.98
C CYS A 346 -33.32 34.63 -84.28
N ALA A 347 -32.38 35.40 -83.74
CA ALA A 347 -32.25 36.83 -84.04
C ALA A 347 -31.86 37.07 -85.52
N GLU A 348 -30.98 36.24 -86.08
CA GLU A 348 -30.66 36.28 -87.51
C GLU A 348 -31.87 35.93 -88.38
N TRP A 349 -32.62 34.89 -88.04
CA TRP A 349 -33.85 34.53 -88.76
C TRP A 349 -34.89 35.66 -88.71
N ARG A 350 -35.07 36.31 -87.56
CA ARG A 350 -35.94 37.49 -87.44
C ARG A 350 -35.47 38.65 -88.31
N ARG A 351 -34.16 38.88 -88.45
CA ARG A 351 -33.61 39.89 -89.37
C ARG A 351 -33.93 39.54 -90.83
N ARG A 352 -33.70 38.29 -91.24
CA ARG A 352 -34.03 37.83 -92.61
C ARG A 352 -35.52 37.95 -92.91
N ASP A 353 -36.38 37.62 -91.94
CA ASP A 353 -37.83 37.75 -92.11
C ASP A 353 -38.24 39.24 -92.22
N ALA A 354 -37.66 40.13 -91.42
CA ALA A 354 -37.86 41.56 -91.55
C ALA A 354 -37.39 42.10 -92.92
N GLU A 355 -36.25 41.64 -93.43
CA GLU A 355 -35.77 41.98 -94.77
C GLU A 355 -36.73 41.48 -95.86
N HIS A 356 -37.26 40.26 -95.74
CA HIS A 356 -38.27 39.73 -96.67
C HIS A 356 -39.58 40.51 -96.63
N ILE A 357 -40.02 40.94 -95.44
CA ILE A 357 -41.20 41.80 -95.28
C ILE A 357 -40.94 43.14 -95.98
N GLN A 358 -39.75 43.73 -95.81
CA GLN A 358 -39.37 45.00 -96.43
C GLN A 358 -39.25 44.88 -97.96
N GLN A 359 -38.77 43.75 -98.47
CA GLN A 359 -38.78 43.44 -99.90
C GLN A 359 -40.20 43.29 -100.44
N ARG A 360 -41.11 42.62 -99.71
CA ARG A 360 -42.52 42.48 -100.11
C ARG A 360 -43.25 43.82 -100.10
N SER A 361 -43.02 44.68 -99.10
CA SER A 361 -43.61 46.02 -99.08
C SER A 361 -43.10 46.88 -100.23
N GLY A 362 -41.79 46.82 -100.53
CA GLY A 362 -41.23 47.48 -101.72
C GLY A 362 -41.81 46.95 -103.05
N GLN A 363 -42.05 45.64 -103.15
CA GLN A 363 -42.74 45.05 -104.31
C GLN A 363 -44.21 45.50 -104.39
N GLN A 364 -44.91 45.62 -103.26
CA GLN A 364 -46.28 46.13 -103.20
C GLN A 364 -46.36 47.60 -103.61
N GLU A 365 -45.43 48.45 -103.18
CA GLU A 365 -45.33 49.84 -103.63
C GLU A 365 -45.08 49.93 -105.14
N LEU A 366 -44.26 49.02 -105.69
CA LEU A 366 -44.02 48.93 -107.13
C LEU A 366 -45.31 48.56 -107.88
N ILE A 367 -46.06 47.57 -107.38
CA ILE A 367 -47.36 47.17 -107.94
C ILE A 367 -48.37 48.33 -107.86
N GLU A 368 -48.41 49.06 -106.76
CA GLU A 368 -49.28 50.23 -106.61
C GLU A 368 -48.87 51.36 -107.55
N SER A 369 -47.57 51.57 -107.77
CA SER A 369 -47.08 52.54 -108.76
C SER A 369 -47.48 52.16 -110.18
N LEU A 370 -47.40 50.87 -110.52
CA LEU A 370 -47.84 50.35 -111.82
C LEU A 370 -49.36 50.50 -112.00
N ARG A 371 -50.15 50.24 -110.95
CA ARG A 371 -51.60 50.48 -110.97
C ARG A 371 -51.95 51.95 -111.17
N ARG A 372 -51.24 52.87 -110.50
CA ARG A 372 -51.43 54.33 -110.71
C ARG A 372 -51.08 54.73 -112.14
N THR A 373 -50.02 54.17 -112.73
CA THR A 373 -49.70 54.44 -114.14
C THR A 373 -50.72 53.85 -115.11
N GLN A 374 -51.33 52.71 -114.77
CA GLN A 374 -52.37 52.08 -115.58
C GLN A 374 -53.66 52.90 -115.58
N VAL A 375 -54.08 53.41 -114.41
CA VAL A 375 -55.23 54.34 -114.30
C VAL A 375 -54.95 55.65 -115.04
N ALA A 376 -53.75 56.21 -114.96
CA ALA A 376 -53.38 57.42 -115.70
C ALA A 376 -53.39 57.21 -117.24
N LEU A 377 -53.04 56.01 -117.71
CA LEU A 377 -53.14 55.64 -119.13
C LEU A 377 -54.60 55.43 -119.58
N GLU A 378 -55.45 54.88 -118.70
CA GLU A 378 -56.89 54.73 -118.95
C GLU A 378 -57.59 56.11 -119.01
N GLU A 379 -57.22 57.06 -118.14
CA GLU A 379 -57.70 58.45 -118.20
C GLU A 379 -57.21 59.19 -119.47
N GLN A 380 -55.98 58.94 -119.93
CA GLN A 380 -55.50 59.47 -121.22
C GLN A 380 -56.28 58.88 -122.41
N ASN A 381 -56.60 57.58 -122.40
CA ASN A 381 -57.41 56.96 -123.45
C ASN A 381 -58.87 57.45 -123.45
N ALA A 382 -59.45 57.73 -122.27
CA ALA A 382 -60.76 58.35 -122.17
C ALA A 382 -60.77 59.77 -122.77
N SER A 383 -59.74 60.58 -122.51
CA SER A 383 -59.61 61.93 -123.09
C SER A 383 -59.40 61.93 -124.62
N LEU A 384 -58.77 60.88 -125.17
CA LEU A 384 -58.62 60.68 -126.61
C LEU A 384 -59.94 60.24 -127.27
N HIS A 385 -60.76 59.45 -126.58
CA HIS A 385 -62.10 59.09 -127.07
C HIS A 385 -63.07 60.27 -127.09
N GLU A 386 -62.99 61.17 -126.11
CA GLU A 386 -63.80 62.39 -126.07
C GLU A 386 -63.44 63.38 -127.21
N GLN A 387 -62.14 63.50 -127.54
CA GLN A 387 -61.66 64.29 -128.69
C GLN A 387 -62.04 63.68 -130.05
N TYR A 388 -62.17 62.36 -130.15
CA TYR A 388 -62.65 61.68 -131.37
C TYR A 388 -64.17 61.78 -131.55
N SER A 389 -64.95 61.84 -130.46
CA SER A 389 -66.41 62.06 -130.54
C SER A 389 -66.77 63.49 -130.91
N GLU A 390 -66.01 64.49 -130.46
CA GLU A 390 -66.28 65.91 -130.78
C GLU A 390 -65.92 66.30 -132.23
N GLN A 391 -65.00 65.56 -132.89
CA GLN A 391 -64.74 65.76 -134.33
C GLN A 391 -65.78 65.08 -135.23
N MET A 392 -66.51 64.07 -134.74
CA MET A 392 -67.56 63.36 -135.49
C MET A 392 -68.89 64.11 -135.56
N GLU A 393 -69.18 65.03 -134.63
CA GLU A 393 -70.45 65.77 -134.61
C GLU A 393 -70.45 67.08 -135.45
N LEU A 394 -69.29 67.60 -135.87
CA LEU A 394 -69.21 68.84 -136.66
C LEU A 394 -69.18 68.64 -138.20
N ALA A 395 -69.22 67.41 -138.70
CA ALA A 395 -69.07 67.11 -140.13
C ALA A 395 -70.31 66.48 -140.82
N ALA A 396 -71.44 66.31 -140.14
CA ALA A 396 -72.61 65.57 -140.66
C ALA A 396 -73.90 66.40 -140.77
N ALA A 397 -73.82 67.60 -141.35
CA ALA A 397 -74.99 68.31 -141.90
C ALA A 397 -74.65 69.02 -143.23
N ARG A 398 -75.05 68.37 -144.34
CA ARG A 398 -75.04 68.79 -145.78
C ARG A 398 -73.72 68.54 -146.54
N GLY A 399 -73.58 67.62 -147.49
CA GLY A 399 -74.52 66.71 -148.16
C GLY A 399 -74.19 66.59 -149.65
N HIS A 400 -73.95 65.36 -150.12
CA HIS A 400 -73.78 64.89 -151.51
C HIS A 400 -72.41 65.03 -152.20
N ILE A 401 -71.76 63.89 -152.49
CA ILE A 401 -71.61 63.25 -153.82
C ILE A 401 -70.51 62.15 -153.73
N ALA A 402 -70.84 60.96 -154.25
CA ALA A 402 -69.99 59.90 -154.82
C ALA A 402 -68.77 59.32 -154.06
N GLY A 403 -68.69 57.97 -154.08
CA GLY A 403 -67.40 57.26 -154.14
C GLY A 403 -67.13 56.19 -153.08
N LYS A 404 -67.64 54.97 -153.29
CA LYS A 404 -66.97 53.71 -152.87
C LYS A 404 -65.68 53.52 -153.70
N PRO A 405 -64.81 52.51 -153.45
CA PRO A 405 -64.51 51.73 -152.23
C PRO A 405 -62.98 51.68 -151.96
N LEU A 406 -62.55 51.05 -150.85
CA LEU A 406 -61.47 50.04 -150.75
C LEU A 406 -61.03 49.94 -149.26
N SER A 407 -61.37 48.89 -148.51
CA SER A 407 -60.79 47.53 -148.51
C SER A 407 -59.69 47.36 -147.45
N ARG A 408 -59.99 46.52 -146.44
CA ARG A 408 -59.13 45.46 -145.82
C ARG A 408 -57.72 45.87 -145.31
N ALA A 409 -57.22 45.41 -144.17
CA ALA A 409 -57.60 44.34 -143.25
C ALA A 409 -56.69 44.40 -142.00
N LEU A 410 -57.16 43.79 -140.89
CA LEU A 410 -56.48 43.02 -139.82
C LEU A 410 -57.10 43.45 -138.47
N GLY A 411 -58.04 42.72 -137.85
CA GLY A 411 -57.89 41.38 -137.24
C GLY A 411 -56.94 41.51 -136.04
N LEU A 412 -57.27 41.34 -134.76
CA LEU A 412 -57.98 40.33 -133.95
C LEU A 412 -57.86 40.91 -132.50
N GLU A 413 -58.64 40.63 -131.46
CA GLU A 413 -59.55 39.55 -131.09
C GLU A 413 -60.41 40.10 -129.93
N THR A 414 -61.72 40.00 -130.09
CA THR A 414 -62.70 39.99 -129.02
C THR A 414 -62.60 38.62 -128.30
N GLU A 415 -63.15 38.35 -127.12
CA GLU A 415 -64.47 38.72 -126.66
C GLU A 415 -64.66 38.28 -125.21
N ASP A 416 -65.40 39.10 -124.48
CA ASP A 416 -66.14 38.74 -123.28
C ASP A 416 -67.06 37.54 -123.50
N ILE A 417 -67.19 36.78 -122.43
CA ILE A 417 -68.15 35.69 -122.29
C ILE A 417 -69.49 36.32 -121.92
N SER A 418 -70.38 36.46 -122.90
CA SER A 418 -71.83 36.50 -122.66
C SER A 418 -72.56 35.58 -123.64
N LEU A 419 -72.98 34.44 -123.12
CA LEU A 419 -74.28 33.78 -123.34
C LEU A 419 -74.88 33.86 -124.76
N GLU A 420 -74.66 32.84 -125.57
CA GLU A 420 -75.70 31.84 -125.96
C GLU A 420 -75.27 31.05 -127.19
N SER A 421 -74.89 29.80 -126.96
CA SER A 421 -74.41 28.88 -127.98
C SER A 421 -75.54 28.25 -128.80
N LEU A 422 -75.42 28.40 -130.13
CA LEU A 422 -75.65 27.38 -131.16
C LEU A 422 -77.09 26.93 -131.49
N ARG A 423 -77.55 27.24 -132.71
CA ARG A 423 -77.35 26.30 -133.84
C ARG A 423 -77.74 26.88 -135.20
N ASN A 424 -77.01 26.39 -136.18
CA ASN A 424 -77.03 26.65 -137.61
C ASN A 424 -78.34 26.29 -138.35
N CYS A 425 -78.37 26.83 -139.58
CA CYS A 425 -78.98 26.31 -140.81
C CYS A 425 -80.39 26.79 -141.17
N TRP A 426 -80.39 27.50 -142.32
CA TRP A 426 -81.43 27.55 -143.35
C TRP A 426 -82.67 28.40 -143.09
N THR A 427 -82.71 29.56 -143.77
CA THR A 427 -83.73 30.07 -144.74
C THR A 427 -83.64 31.60 -144.71
N LEU A 428 -83.12 32.28 -145.75
CA LEU A 428 -83.84 32.67 -146.97
C LEU A 428 -85.28 33.14 -146.67
N GLN A 429 -85.40 34.46 -146.65
CA GLN A 429 -86.51 35.34 -147.07
C GLN A 429 -87.91 34.74 -147.18
N GLU A 430 -88.92 35.49 -146.73
CA GLU A 430 -89.71 36.26 -147.71
C GLU A 430 -90.59 37.34 -147.06
N GLU A 431 -90.58 38.47 -147.74
CA GLU A 431 -91.60 39.53 -147.68
C GLU A 431 -92.96 38.98 -148.14
N PRO A 432 -94.08 39.58 -147.69
CA PRO A 432 -95.39 39.28 -148.24
C PRO A 432 -95.61 39.98 -149.59
N VAL A 433 -96.09 39.26 -150.60
CA VAL A 433 -96.73 39.85 -151.79
C VAL A 433 -98.23 39.53 -151.74
N CYS A 434 -99.04 40.59 -151.70
CA CYS A 434 -100.46 40.57 -151.98
C CYS A 434 -100.73 40.26 -153.46
N VAL A 435 -101.79 39.48 -153.68
CA VAL A 435 -102.42 39.10 -154.94
C VAL A 435 -103.31 40.23 -155.47
N GLU A 436 -103.32 40.43 -156.79
CA GLU A 436 -104.46 40.75 -157.70
C GLU A 436 -103.86 41.00 -159.12
N VAL A 437 -104.32 40.49 -160.29
CA VAL A 437 -105.59 39.97 -160.81
C VAL A 437 -105.31 39.10 -162.08
N ALA A 438 -106.13 38.05 -162.31
CA ALA A 438 -106.48 37.36 -163.58
C ALA A 438 -105.36 36.66 -164.41
N SER A 439 -105.55 35.50 -165.07
CA SER A 439 -106.72 34.66 -165.42
C SER A 439 -106.23 33.28 -165.90
N GLY A 440 -107.04 32.23 -165.69
CA GLY A 440 -107.25 31.10 -166.62
C GLY A 440 -106.13 30.05 -166.80
N GLU A 441 -106.35 28.87 -166.19
CA GLU A 441 -105.86 27.53 -166.60
C GLU A 441 -104.39 27.11 -166.37
N GLU A 442 -103.88 27.07 -165.13
CA GLU A 442 -102.70 26.23 -164.77
C GLU A 442 -102.73 25.75 -163.29
N VAL A 443 -103.59 24.77 -162.94
CA VAL A 443 -103.84 24.38 -161.52
C VAL A 443 -103.20 23.05 -161.07
N ASP A 444 -102.66 22.20 -161.94
CA ASP A 444 -102.18 20.87 -161.51
C ASP A 444 -100.68 20.78 -161.13
N ILE A 445 -99.89 21.85 -161.26
CA ILE A 445 -98.44 21.84 -160.96
C ILE A 445 -98.08 22.52 -159.62
N ALA A 446 -98.94 23.38 -159.07
CA ALA A 446 -98.65 24.12 -157.84
C ALA A 446 -98.87 23.33 -156.53
N LEU A 447 -99.60 22.21 -156.55
CA LEU A 447 -100.00 21.49 -155.33
C LEU A 447 -98.91 20.57 -154.75
N THR A 448 -97.88 20.19 -155.52
CA THR A 448 -96.82 19.27 -155.08
C THR A 448 -95.65 19.99 -154.40
N ALA A 449 -95.35 21.24 -154.77
CA ALA A 449 -94.25 22.02 -154.20
C ALA A 449 -94.48 22.43 -152.73
N ALA A 450 -95.73 22.61 -152.30
CA ALA A 450 -96.05 23.05 -150.93
C ALA A 450 -95.83 21.96 -149.85
N ARG A 451 -95.90 20.67 -150.19
CA ARG A 451 -95.76 19.56 -149.21
C ARG A 451 -94.32 19.30 -148.76
N GLU A 452 -93.33 19.57 -149.61
CA GLU A 452 -91.91 19.35 -149.28
C GLU A 452 -91.30 20.44 -148.39
N HIS A 453 -91.87 21.65 -148.39
CA HIS A 453 -91.35 22.73 -147.54
C HIS A 453 -91.70 22.51 -146.06
N VAL A 454 -92.90 22.01 -145.79
CA VAL A 454 -93.40 21.73 -144.42
C VAL A 454 -92.62 20.59 -143.75
N THR A 455 -92.23 19.56 -144.50
CA THR A 455 -91.47 18.42 -143.95
C THR A 455 -90.02 18.78 -143.59
N ARG A 456 -89.41 19.76 -144.26
CA ARG A 456 -88.07 20.28 -143.90
C ARG A 456 -88.06 21.07 -142.60
N LEU A 457 -89.07 21.90 -142.35
CA LEU A 457 -89.17 22.70 -141.13
C LEU A 457 -89.36 21.83 -139.87
N LEU A 458 -90.13 20.75 -139.95
CA LEU A 458 -90.35 19.85 -138.82
C LEU A 458 -89.08 19.06 -138.42
N ARG A 459 -88.21 18.69 -139.38
CA ARG A 459 -86.93 18.02 -139.08
C ARG A 459 -85.92 18.96 -138.43
N ALA A 460 -85.85 20.23 -138.85
CA ALA A 460 -84.96 21.22 -138.25
C ALA A 460 -85.32 21.49 -136.78
N ARG A 461 -86.62 21.62 -136.47
CA ARG A 461 -87.12 21.82 -135.09
C ARG A 461 -86.80 20.63 -134.17
N ALA A 462 -86.92 19.40 -134.65
CA ALA A 462 -86.62 18.19 -133.86
C ALA A 462 -85.13 18.12 -133.45
N VAL A 463 -84.21 18.49 -134.35
CA VAL A 463 -82.76 18.49 -134.08
C VAL A 463 -82.35 19.57 -133.08
N GLN A 464 -83.05 20.71 -133.05
CA GLN A 464 -82.77 21.78 -132.08
C GLN A 464 -83.23 21.40 -130.67
N ILE A 465 -84.40 20.76 -130.54
CA ILE A 465 -84.90 20.28 -129.24
C ILE A 465 -83.96 19.21 -128.67
N GLN A 466 -83.46 18.29 -129.50
CA GLN A 466 -82.53 17.25 -129.06
C GLN A 466 -81.19 17.83 -128.57
N ALA A 467 -80.66 18.86 -129.24
CA ALA A 467 -79.44 19.54 -128.81
C ALA A 467 -79.57 20.24 -127.45
N GLN A 468 -80.73 20.87 -127.20
CA GLN A 468 -81.02 21.51 -125.91
C GLN A 468 -81.14 20.47 -124.79
N GLN A 469 -81.76 19.31 -125.05
CA GLN A 469 -81.85 18.23 -124.08
C GLN A 469 -80.47 17.64 -123.72
N GLU A 470 -79.59 17.44 -124.69
CA GLU A 470 -78.22 16.95 -124.45
C GLU A 470 -77.36 17.95 -123.66
N ALA A 471 -77.50 19.26 -123.92
CA ALA A 471 -76.82 20.30 -123.14
C ALA A 471 -77.30 20.36 -121.68
N HIS A 472 -78.62 20.24 -121.44
CA HIS A 472 -79.15 20.17 -120.08
C HIS A 472 -78.70 18.89 -119.34
N LEU A 473 -78.62 17.74 -120.01
CA LEU A 473 -78.16 16.50 -119.41
C LEU A 473 -76.67 16.54 -119.03
N THR A 474 -75.83 17.18 -119.85
CA THR A 474 -74.40 17.35 -119.54
C THR A 474 -74.18 18.33 -118.38
N SER A 475 -74.97 19.39 -118.28
CA SER A 475 -74.96 20.30 -117.13
C SER A 475 -75.37 19.60 -115.83
N LEU A 476 -76.45 18.81 -115.86
CA LEU A 476 -76.90 18.01 -114.71
C LEU A 476 -75.86 16.95 -114.31
N ALA A 477 -75.21 16.30 -115.28
CA ALA A 477 -74.15 15.34 -115.00
C ALA A 477 -72.93 15.99 -114.30
N GLN A 478 -72.57 17.22 -114.69
CA GLN A 478 -71.50 17.97 -114.01
C GLN A 478 -71.87 18.34 -112.57
N GLN A 479 -73.12 18.74 -112.32
CA GLN A 479 -73.61 19.06 -110.98
C GLN A 479 -73.66 17.82 -110.06
N LEU A 480 -74.08 16.66 -110.60
CA LEU A 480 -74.05 15.41 -109.85
C LEU A 480 -72.61 15.01 -109.50
N ALA A 481 -71.68 15.12 -110.44
CA ALA A 481 -70.27 14.82 -110.19
C ALA A 481 -69.62 15.76 -109.16
N SER A 482 -70.02 17.03 -109.09
CA SER A 482 -69.53 17.94 -108.04
C SER A 482 -70.11 17.59 -106.67
N LEU A 483 -71.41 17.26 -106.59
CA LEU A 483 -72.06 16.87 -105.34
C LEU A 483 -71.51 15.54 -104.80
N GLU A 484 -71.20 14.58 -105.66
CA GLU A 484 -70.57 13.32 -105.26
C GLU A 484 -69.18 13.55 -104.65
N LYS A 485 -68.39 14.48 -105.22
CA LYS A 485 -67.08 14.86 -104.66
C LYS A 485 -67.22 15.52 -103.28
N GLU A 486 -68.19 16.41 -103.11
CA GLU A 486 -68.45 17.06 -101.81
C GLU A 486 -68.93 16.05 -100.76
N HIS A 487 -69.82 15.14 -101.13
CA HIS A 487 -70.29 14.09 -100.23
C HIS A 487 -69.15 13.15 -99.80
N ALA A 488 -68.27 12.76 -100.73
CA ALA A 488 -67.07 11.98 -100.40
C ALA A 488 -66.12 12.72 -99.45
N ALA A 489 -65.92 14.03 -99.64
CA ALA A 489 -65.10 14.85 -98.75
C ALA A 489 -65.70 14.99 -97.34
N LEU A 490 -67.03 15.09 -97.22
CA LEU A 490 -67.72 15.12 -95.93
C LEU A 490 -67.58 13.79 -95.18
N LEU A 491 -67.74 12.66 -95.87
CA LEU A 491 -67.53 11.33 -95.25
C LEU A 491 -66.09 11.16 -94.75
N GLN A 492 -65.10 11.63 -95.50
CA GLN A 492 -63.69 11.60 -95.05
C GLN A 492 -63.47 12.48 -93.81
N ARG A 493 -64.07 13.68 -93.75
CA ARG A 493 -64.01 14.54 -92.55
C ARG A 493 -64.67 13.86 -91.34
N GLN A 494 -65.82 13.24 -91.52
CA GLN A 494 -66.52 12.53 -90.45
C GLN A 494 -65.71 11.31 -89.95
N ALA A 495 -65.07 10.56 -90.85
CA ALA A 495 -64.18 9.47 -90.49
C ALA A 495 -62.94 9.96 -89.72
N ALA A 496 -62.34 11.08 -90.13
CA ALA A 496 -61.20 11.68 -89.44
C ALA A 496 -61.57 12.16 -88.03
N GLN A 497 -62.73 12.81 -87.87
CA GLN A 497 -63.24 13.23 -86.56
C GLN A 497 -63.51 12.04 -85.64
N SER A 498 -64.09 10.95 -86.16
CA SER A 498 -64.34 9.73 -85.38
C SER A 498 -63.04 9.09 -84.88
N ARG A 499 -61.97 9.09 -85.71
CA ARG A 499 -60.64 8.61 -85.30
C ARG A 499 -60.02 9.49 -84.22
N LEU A 500 -60.13 10.82 -84.35
CA LEU A 500 -59.61 11.76 -83.35
C LEU A 500 -60.30 11.57 -81.99
N MET A 501 -61.62 11.36 -81.99
CA MET A 501 -62.38 11.09 -80.76
C MET A 501 -61.94 9.78 -80.10
N ALA A 502 -61.73 8.71 -80.89
CA ALA A 502 -61.24 7.43 -80.36
C ALA A 502 -59.85 7.55 -79.70
N VAL A 503 -58.94 8.33 -80.28
CA VAL A 503 -57.62 8.60 -79.68
C VAL A 503 -57.76 9.38 -78.38
N ARG A 504 -58.61 10.41 -78.35
CA ARG A 504 -58.87 11.18 -77.12
C ARG A 504 -59.45 10.31 -76.00
N ASP A 505 -60.35 9.40 -76.33
CA ASP A 505 -60.92 8.48 -75.33
C ASP A 505 -59.87 7.52 -74.77
N GLN A 506 -58.93 7.06 -75.61
CA GLN A 506 -57.79 6.25 -75.17
C GLN A 506 -56.85 7.04 -74.24
N ASP A 507 -56.53 8.29 -74.58
CA ASP A 507 -55.69 9.15 -73.74
C ASP A 507 -56.36 9.48 -72.39
N ILE A 508 -57.66 9.78 -72.40
CA ILE A 508 -58.44 10.01 -71.18
C ILE A 508 -58.43 8.75 -70.29
N HIS A 509 -58.57 7.57 -70.88
CA HIS A 509 -58.50 6.32 -70.13
C HIS A 509 -57.10 6.08 -69.54
N ALA A 510 -56.04 6.31 -70.31
CA ALA A 510 -54.66 6.18 -69.84
C ALA A 510 -54.36 7.12 -68.66
N LEU A 511 -54.83 8.37 -68.74
CA LEU A 511 -54.69 9.35 -67.65
C LEU A 511 -55.49 8.96 -66.40
N ARG A 512 -56.70 8.41 -66.55
CA ARG A 512 -57.47 7.90 -65.39
C ARG A 512 -56.74 6.78 -64.68
N VAL A 513 -56.13 5.85 -65.42
CA VAL A 513 -55.36 4.75 -64.85
C VAL A 513 -54.10 5.25 -64.15
N SER A 514 -53.39 6.24 -64.70
CA SER A 514 -52.19 6.80 -64.04
C SER A 514 -52.54 7.58 -62.77
N VAL A 515 -53.62 8.36 -62.78
CA VAL A 515 -54.11 9.07 -61.59
C VAL A 515 -54.48 8.08 -60.48
N ALA A 516 -55.23 7.02 -60.80
CA ALA A 516 -55.59 6.00 -59.82
C ALA A 516 -54.36 5.30 -59.21
N ARG A 517 -53.31 5.06 -60.00
CA ARG A 517 -52.04 4.50 -59.50
C ARG A 517 -51.33 5.46 -58.55
N HIS A 518 -51.23 6.75 -58.91
CA HIS A 518 -50.62 7.75 -58.04
C HIS A 518 -51.38 7.96 -56.74
N GLU A 519 -52.71 7.88 -56.76
CA GLU A 519 -53.54 7.93 -55.55
C GLU A 519 -53.28 6.71 -54.66
N ALA A 520 -53.20 5.50 -55.23
CA ALA A 520 -52.86 4.29 -54.49
C ALA A 520 -51.45 4.37 -53.87
N ASP A 521 -50.44 4.80 -54.63
CA ASP A 521 -49.07 4.98 -54.13
C ASP A 521 -49.01 6.03 -53.01
N ARG A 522 -49.76 7.12 -53.15
CA ARG A 522 -49.87 8.15 -52.11
C ARG A 522 -50.50 7.59 -50.83
N THR A 523 -51.55 6.79 -50.92
CA THR A 523 -52.15 6.16 -49.74
C THR A 523 -51.19 5.17 -49.07
N ALA A 524 -50.47 4.36 -49.84
CA ALA A 524 -49.49 3.42 -49.32
C ALA A 524 -48.32 4.14 -48.61
N LEU A 525 -47.86 5.27 -49.15
CA LEU A 525 -46.84 6.10 -48.51
C LEU A 525 -47.35 6.70 -47.19
N LEU A 526 -48.59 7.19 -47.15
CA LEU A 526 -49.18 7.75 -45.92
C LEU A 526 -49.33 6.68 -44.83
N GLU A 527 -49.75 5.47 -45.19
CA GLU A 527 -49.81 4.33 -44.25
C GLU A 527 -48.41 3.95 -43.75
N ALA A 528 -47.41 3.89 -44.63
CA ALA A 528 -46.03 3.62 -44.24
C ALA A 528 -45.44 4.71 -43.33
N HIS A 529 -45.81 5.98 -43.54
CA HIS A 529 -45.43 7.08 -42.66
C HIS A 529 -46.14 7.00 -41.30
N ALA A 530 -47.44 6.66 -41.27
CA ALA A 530 -48.18 6.46 -40.04
C ALA A 530 -47.59 5.32 -39.19
N GLY A 531 -47.20 4.21 -39.83
CA GLY A 531 -46.48 3.11 -39.17
C GLY A 531 -45.16 3.58 -38.53
N ARG A 532 -44.32 4.29 -39.29
CA ARG A 532 -43.05 4.82 -38.76
C ARG A 532 -43.24 5.81 -37.61
N VAL A 533 -44.27 6.66 -37.66
CA VAL A 533 -44.59 7.60 -36.58
C VAL A 533 -45.02 6.85 -35.32
N SER A 534 -45.78 5.76 -35.45
CA SER A 534 -46.13 4.89 -34.32
C SER A 534 -44.89 4.23 -33.71
N ASP A 535 -44.00 3.68 -34.52
CA ASP A 535 -42.76 3.04 -34.06
C ASP A 535 -41.83 4.03 -33.35
N LEU A 536 -41.66 5.22 -33.92
CA LEU A 536 -40.90 6.30 -33.29
C LEU A 536 -41.52 6.75 -31.96
N SER A 537 -42.84 6.84 -31.89
CA SER A 537 -43.55 7.18 -30.64
C SER A 537 -43.33 6.12 -29.55
N GLN A 538 -43.30 4.84 -29.92
CA GLN A 538 -42.98 3.76 -28.99
C GLN A 538 -41.52 3.81 -28.51
N LEU A 539 -40.58 4.13 -29.40
CA LEU A 539 -39.18 4.30 -29.03
C LEU A 539 -38.97 5.48 -28.10
N VAL A 540 -39.62 6.63 -28.36
CA VAL A 540 -39.59 7.80 -27.48
C VAL A 540 -40.06 7.43 -26.07
N ARG A 541 -41.21 6.74 -25.94
CA ARG A 541 -41.70 6.27 -24.63
C ARG A 541 -40.72 5.32 -23.93
N LYS A 542 -40.04 4.44 -24.68
CA LYS A 542 -39.01 3.55 -24.12
C LYS A 542 -37.78 4.32 -23.63
N VAL A 543 -37.37 5.36 -24.35
CA VAL A 543 -36.26 6.24 -23.97
C VAL A 543 -36.63 7.07 -22.74
N GLU A 544 -37.82 7.67 -22.71
CA GLU A 544 -38.35 8.39 -21.54
C GLU A 544 -38.42 7.48 -20.31
N GLY A 545 -38.94 6.26 -20.45
CA GLY A 545 -38.97 5.29 -19.36
C GLY A 545 -37.58 4.84 -18.88
N ARG A 546 -36.56 4.86 -19.75
CA ARG A 546 -35.17 4.63 -19.34
C ARG A 546 -34.57 5.85 -18.65
N ALA A 547 -34.89 7.06 -19.09
CA ALA A 547 -34.45 8.31 -18.47
C ALA A 547 -34.94 8.42 -17.02
N VAL A 548 -36.23 8.14 -16.78
CA VAL A 548 -36.80 8.13 -15.41
C VAL A 548 -36.10 7.12 -14.52
N LYS A 549 -35.83 5.90 -15.02
CA LYS A 549 -35.08 4.88 -14.24
C LYS A 549 -33.65 5.30 -13.93
N LEU A 550 -32.99 6.01 -14.86
CA LEU A 550 -31.64 6.55 -14.62
C LEU A 550 -31.68 7.67 -13.58
N GLU A 551 -32.71 8.51 -13.57
CA GLU A 551 -32.91 9.52 -12.52
C GLU A 551 -33.14 8.88 -11.15
N GLU A 552 -33.95 7.81 -11.07
CA GLU A 552 -34.15 7.04 -9.82
C GLU A 552 -32.84 6.42 -9.31
N VAL A 553 -32.05 5.80 -10.21
CA VAL A 553 -30.74 5.24 -9.85
C VAL A 553 -29.77 6.34 -9.41
N ASN A 554 -29.72 7.47 -10.12
CA ASN A 554 -28.88 8.60 -9.74
C ASN A 554 -29.28 9.18 -8.37
N ALA A 555 -30.57 9.30 -8.08
CA ALA A 555 -31.04 9.74 -6.77
C ALA A 555 -30.65 8.74 -5.66
N SER A 556 -30.78 7.44 -5.91
CA SER A 556 -30.34 6.41 -4.97
C SER A 556 -28.83 6.44 -4.74
N LEU A 557 -28.02 6.65 -5.79
CA LEU A 557 -26.58 6.77 -5.67
C LEU A 557 -26.17 8.04 -4.90
N GLN A 558 -26.85 9.17 -5.13
CA GLN A 558 -26.62 10.39 -4.36
C GLN A 558 -26.94 10.20 -2.87
N GLN A 559 -28.01 9.48 -2.54
CA GLN A 559 -28.32 9.13 -1.15
C GLN A 559 -27.22 8.25 -0.52
N GLN A 560 -26.76 7.22 -1.24
CA GLN A 560 -25.68 6.36 -0.75
C GLN A 560 -24.36 7.11 -0.56
N LEU A 561 -24.04 8.07 -1.44
CA LEU A 561 -22.88 8.93 -1.30
C LEU A 561 -22.99 9.82 -0.05
N ALA A 562 -24.16 10.43 0.19
CA ALA A 562 -24.40 11.23 1.39
C ALA A 562 -24.29 10.41 2.69
N GLU A 563 -24.81 9.18 2.70
CA GLU A 563 -24.66 8.25 3.84
C GLU A 563 -23.20 7.84 4.06
N CYS A 564 -22.44 7.60 2.99
CA CYS A 564 -21.01 7.32 3.07
C CYS A 564 -20.23 8.51 3.62
N GLU A 565 -20.54 9.74 3.21
CA GLU A 565 -19.91 10.95 3.75
C GLU A 565 -20.16 11.13 5.25
N GLU A 566 -21.40 10.91 5.72
CA GLU A 566 -21.69 10.97 7.16
C GLU A 566 -20.92 9.90 7.95
N ARG A 567 -20.82 8.67 7.43
CA ARG A 567 -20.00 7.62 8.06
C ARG A 567 -18.52 7.97 8.09
N ILE A 568 -18.01 8.66 7.08
CA ILE A 568 -16.63 9.17 7.07
C ILE A 568 -16.46 10.23 8.16
N ARG A 569 -17.37 11.21 8.26
CA ARG A 569 -17.35 12.25 9.31
C ARG A 569 -17.42 11.66 10.71
N GLU A 570 -18.24 10.64 10.93
CA GLU A 570 -18.30 9.93 12.22
C GLU A 570 -16.99 9.22 12.56
N ARG A 571 -16.38 8.54 11.58
CA ARG A 571 -15.09 7.88 11.77
C ARG A 571 -13.97 8.88 12.02
N GLU A 572 -13.96 10.03 11.36
CA GLU A 572 -13.01 11.12 11.60
C GLU A 572 -13.12 11.65 13.03
N ARG A 573 -14.34 11.90 13.53
CA ARG A 573 -14.57 12.29 14.93
C ARG A 573 -14.07 11.23 15.91
N ALA A 574 -14.32 9.94 15.63
CA ALA A 574 -13.83 8.84 16.46
C ALA A 574 -12.29 8.75 16.46
N ILE A 575 -11.66 8.97 15.30
CA ILE A 575 -10.20 9.01 15.18
C ILE A 575 -9.63 10.17 16.02
N ASP A 576 -10.25 11.34 15.99
CA ASP A 576 -9.76 12.49 16.77
C ASP A 576 -9.94 12.31 18.28
N LEU A 577 -11.03 11.65 18.72
CA LEU A 577 -11.19 11.23 20.12
C LEU A 577 -10.09 10.24 20.54
N LEU A 578 -9.81 9.23 19.72
CA LEU A 578 -8.76 8.24 19.98
C LEU A 578 -7.35 8.88 19.99
N LYS A 579 -7.07 9.85 19.11
CA LYS A 579 -5.83 10.63 19.16
C LYS A 579 -5.70 11.40 20.48
N GLY A 580 -6.80 12.00 20.95
CA GLY A 580 -6.84 12.68 22.23
C GLY A 580 -6.59 11.75 23.43
N GLU A 581 -7.14 10.53 23.41
CA GLU A 581 -6.87 9.51 24.42
C GLU A 581 -5.42 9.01 24.38
N LEU A 582 -4.86 8.80 23.19
CA LEU A 582 -3.46 8.39 23.02
C LEU A 582 -2.51 9.44 23.59
N LEU A 583 -2.73 10.74 23.31
CA LEU A 583 -1.94 11.82 23.87
C LEU A 583 -2.00 11.83 25.41
N ARG A 584 -3.18 11.62 26.01
CA ARG A 584 -3.31 11.49 27.47
C ARG A 584 -2.54 10.28 28.01
N GLN A 585 -2.58 9.14 27.32
CA GLN A 585 -1.80 7.96 27.72
C GLN A 585 -0.28 8.21 27.62
N GLU A 586 0.18 8.94 26.61
CA GLU A 586 1.57 9.34 26.49
C GLU A 586 1.99 10.29 27.61
N GLU A 587 1.14 11.25 27.99
CA GLU A 587 1.38 12.14 29.13
C GLU A 587 1.49 11.35 30.45
N VAL A 588 0.57 10.41 30.70
CA VAL A 588 0.62 9.52 31.87
C VAL A 588 1.90 8.67 31.85
N ARG A 589 2.29 8.13 30.69
CA ARG A 589 3.52 7.34 30.56
C ARG A 589 4.77 8.19 30.84
N ARG A 590 4.82 9.44 30.37
CA ARG A 590 5.90 10.38 30.68
C ARG A 590 5.97 10.69 32.17
N ALA A 591 4.82 10.92 32.81
CA ALA A 591 4.76 11.15 34.26
C ALA A 591 5.27 9.94 35.06
N LEU A 592 4.87 8.73 34.69
CA LEU A 592 5.36 7.49 35.31
C LEU A 592 6.85 7.25 35.09
N LEU A 593 7.40 7.63 33.92
CA LEU A 593 8.84 7.56 33.67
C LEU A 593 9.60 8.55 34.57
N ALA A 594 9.12 9.78 34.70
CA ALA A 594 9.71 10.77 35.59
C ALA A 594 9.69 10.32 37.07
N GLU A 595 8.58 9.71 37.52
CA GLU A 595 8.49 9.13 38.87
C GLU A 595 9.49 7.98 39.08
N ASN A 596 9.67 7.12 38.07
CA ASN A 596 10.67 6.05 38.15
C ASN A 596 12.11 6.59 38.18
N GLU A 597 12.41 7.65 37.43
CA GLU A 597 13.71 8.32 37.47
C GLU A 597 13.98 8.94 38.85
N GLU A 598 12.98 9.56 39.47
CA GLU A 598 13.08 10.08 40.85
C GLU A 598 13.31 8.95 41.87
N GLN A 599 12.60 7.82 41.73
CA GLN A 599 12.83 6.64 42.56
C GLN A 599 14.24 6.07 42.38
N GLN A 600 14.77 6.02 41.16
CA GLN A 600 16.15 5.59 40.90
C GLN A 600 17.17 6.54 41.52
N GLN A 601 16.96 7.85 41.42
CA GLN A 601 17.82 8.84 42.08
C GLN A 601 17.80 8.66 43.61
N SER A 602 16.62 8.45 44.21
CA SER A 602 16.50 8.16 45.64
C SER A 602 17.24 6.87 46.05
N ILE A 603 17.19 5.83 45.22
CA ILE A 603 17.94 4.58 45.46
C ILE A 603 19.45 4.84 45.39
N LEU A 604 19.94 5.61 44.40
CA LEU A 604 21.35 5.96 44.29
C LEU A 604 21.84 6.79 45.48
N GLU A 605 21.02 7.73 45.97
CA GLU A 605 21.33 8.48 47.19
C GLU A 605 21.38 7.59 48.43
N ARG A 606 20.42 6.67 48.59
CA ARG A 606 20.43 5.68 49.68
C ARG A 606 21.67 4.79 49.61
N ASN A 607 22.08 4.35 48.41
CA ASN A 607 23.29 3.55 48.24
C ASN A 607 24.55 4.32 48.62
N ARG A 608 24.67 5.60 48.25
CA ARG A 608 25.77 6.46 48.70
C ARG A 608 25.81 6.60 50.22
N LEU A 609 24.65 6.76 50.87
CA LEU A 609 24.58 6.80 52.33
C LEU A 609 24.99 5.46 52.96
N VAL A 610 24.60 4.33 52.37
CA VAL A 610 25.03 3.01 52.82
C VAL A 610 26.55 2.85 52.70
N GLU A 611 27.15 3.28 51.59
CA GLU A 611 28.62 3.28 51.42
C GLU A 611 29.33 4.17 52.45
N GLN A 612 28.77 5.35 52.76
CA GLN A 612 29.28 6.21 53.82
C GLN A 612 29.19 5.53 55.20
N ILE A 613 28.09 4.86 55.51
CA ILE A 613 27.95 4.11 56.76
C ILE A 613 28.97 2.96 56.83
N GLN A 614 29.17 2.22 55.73
CA GLN A 614 30.15 1.13 55.68
C GLN A 614 31.59 1.63 55.87
N THR A 615 31.95 2.75 55.24
CA THR A 615 33.28 3.35 55.42
C THR A 615 33.49 3.82 56.86
N LEU A 616 32.48 4.46 57.47
CA LEU A 616 32.52 4.84 58.89
C LEU A 616 32.65 3.61 59.80
N GLN A 617 31.90 2.53 59.54
CA GLN A 617 32.01 1.28 60.28
C GLN A 617 33.42 0.69 60.18
N ALA A 618 34.02 0.65 58.98
CA ALA A 618 35.38 0.16 58.79
C ALA A 618 36.41 1.03 59.56
N THR A 619 36.25 2.36 59.56
CA THR A 619 37.13 3.24 60.36
C THR A 619 36.98 3.01 61.85
N MET A 620 35.76 2.83 62.36
CA MET A 620 35.52 2.49 63.77
C MET A 620 36.13 1.14 64.14
N GLU A 621 35.98 0.11 63.30
CA GLU A 621 36.60 -1.20 63.52
C GLU A 621 38.13 -1.10 63.54
N GLN A 622 38.71 -0.28 62.67
CA GLN A 622 40.14 -0.02 62.66
C GLN A 622 40.59 0.68 63.95
N GLU A 623 39.87 1.70 64.44
CA GLU A 623 40.16 2.37 65.71
C GLU A 623 40.01 1.42 66.92
N LEU A 624 38.98 0.57 66.92
CA LEU A 624 38.78 -0.47 67.94
C LEU A 624 39.91 -1.50 67.93
N SER A 625 40.39 -1.90 66.75
CA SER A 625 41.55 -2.78 66.64
C SER A 625 42.83 -2.11 67.15
N GLY A 626 43.03 -0.83 66.82
CA GLY A 626 44.19 -0.06 67.28
C GLY A 626 44.17 0.24 68.78
N THR A 627 43.00 0.38 69.39
CA THR A 627 42.87 0.50 70.86
C THR A 627 43.08 -0.83 71.56
N ARG A 628 42.64 -1.95 70.98
CA ARG A 628 42.97 -3.30 71.49
C ARG A 628 44.47 -3.55 71.49
N VAL A 629 45.18 -3.23 70.39
CA VAL A 629 46.65 -3.38 70.32
C VAL A 629 47.34 -2.52 71.38
N ARG A 630 46.91 -1.27 71.57
CA ARG A 630 47.44 -0.39 72.62
C ARG A 630 47.18 -0.94 74.03
N ALA A 631 46.00 -1.54 74.27
CA ALA A 631 45.69 -2.17 75.54
C ALA A 631 46.56 -3.41 75.80
N ASP A 632 46.80 -4.23 74.78
CA ASP A 632 47.69 -5.39 74.86
C ASP A 632 49.15 -4.98 75.13
N GLU A 633 49.63 -3.91 74.48
CA GLU A 633 50.95 -3.32 74.72
C GLU A 633 51.06 -2.78 76.15
N GLN A 634 50.04 -2.06 76.64
CA GLN A 634 50.00 -1.62 78.03
C GLN A 634 50.02 -2.80 79.02
N GLY A 635 49.30 -3.89 78.71
CA GLY A 635 49.35 -5.13 79.47
C GLY A 635 50.76 -5.74 79.50
N ARG A 636 51.49 -5.74 78.38
CA ARG A 636 52.89 -6.19 78.32
C ARG A 636 53.82 -5.32 79.17
N PHE A 637 53.67 -3.99 79.10
CA PHE A 637 54.47 -3.07 79.92
C PHE A 637 54.22 -3.26 81.42
N ILE A 638 52.99 -3.56 81.83
CA ILE A 638 52.68 -3.88 83.24
C ILE A 638 53.40 -5.16 83.67
N VAL A 639 53.32 -6.23 82.85
CA VAL A 639 54.02 -7.50 83.13
C VAL A 639 55.55 -7.31 83.19
N GLU A 640 56.12 -6.50 82.30
CA GLU A 640 57.55 -6.18 82.34
C GLU A 640 57.93 -5.34 83.56
N ARG A 641 57.13 -4.34 83.93
CA ARG A 641 57.34 -3.57 85.17
C ARG A 641 57.28 -4.46 86.40
N ASP A 642 56.33 -5.39 86.47
CA ASP A 642 56.22 -6.33 87.60
C ASP A 642 57.46 -7.25 87.68
N ARG A 643 57.96 -7.73 86.53
CA ARG A 643 59.22 -8.50 86.48
C ARG A 643 60.41 -7.68 86.97
N VAL A 644 60.52 -6.42 86.58
CA VAL A 644 61.60 -5.52 87.03
C VAL A 644 61.49 -5.24 88.52
N ILE A 645 60.28 -5.00 89.04
CA ILE A 645 60.02 -4.80 90.47
C ILE A 645 60.42 -6.05 91.26
N GLU A 646 60.05 -7.25 90.80
CA GLU A 646 60.47 -8.49 91.47
C GLU A 646 61.99 -8.71 91.42
N ALA A 647 62.65 -8.41 90.30
CA ALA A 647 64.10 -8.43 90.22
C ALA A 647 64.75 -7.44 91.21
N TYR A 648 64.18 -6.23 91.35
CA TYR A 648 64.63 -5.23 92.31
C TYR A 648 64.47 -5.71 93.76
N LYS A 649 63.34 -6.31 94.12
CA LYS A 649 63.11 -6.88 95.46
C LYS A 649 64.11 -7.99 95.79
N VAL A 650 64.40 -8.86 94.82
CA VAL A 650 65.41 -9.92 94.99
C VAL A 650 66.80 -9.33 95.21
N ALA A 651 67.18 -8.32 94.41
CA ALA A 651 68.46 -7.63 94.56
C ALA A 651 68.57 -6.88 95.90
N GLU A 652 67.51 -6.22 96.35
CA GLU A 652 67.45 -5.54 97.64
C GLU A 652 67.59 -6.52 98.81
N ALA A 653 66.88 -7.66 98.75
CA ALA A 653 67.02 -8.73 99.75
C ALA A 653 68.43 -9.33 99.78
N GLN A 654 69.11 -9.38 98.63
CA GLN A 654 70.48 -9.87 98.52
C GLN A 654 71.46 -8.85 99.10
N TRP A 655 71.27 -7.57 98.81
CA TRP A 655 72.06 -6.48 99.38
C TRP A 655 71.93 -6.39 100.90
N GLU A 656 70.73 -6.54 101.47
CA GLU A 656 70.57 -6.55 102.93
C GLU A 656 71.25 -7.77 103.58
N ARG A 657 71.26 -8.94 102.92
CA ARG A 657 72.06 -10.09 103.41
C ARG A 657 73.56 -9.79 103.40
N ASP A 658 74.06 -9.25 102.29
CA ASP A 658 75.49 -8.92 102.16
C ASP A 658 75.90 -7.84 103.17
N LYS A 659 75.03 -6.86 103.42
CA LYS A 659 75.21 -5.84 104.45
C LYS A 659 75.25 -6.44 105.85
N THR A 660 74.35 -7.37 106.19
CA THR A 660 74.43 -8.07 107.48
C THR A 660 75.71 -8.89 107.62
N GLY A 661 76.15 -9.57 106.55
CA GLY A 661 77.43 -10.30 106.56
C GLY A 661 78.64 -9.38 106.71
N LEU A 662 78.63 -8.20 106.09
CA LEU A 662 79.69 -7.20 106.26
C LEU A 662 79.71 -6.60 107.67
N ILE A 663 78.55 -6.38 108.29
CA ILE A 663 78.46 -5.93 109.68
C ILE A 663 79.05 -6.98 110.62
N GLU A 664 78.76 -8.27 110.39
CA GLU A 664 79.38 -9.37 111.14
C GLU A 664 80.90 -9.38 110.96
N GLN A 665 81.41 -9.29 109.73
CA GLN A 665 82.86 -9.23 109.45
C GLN A 665 83.56 -8.04 110.12
N VAL A 666 82.92 -6.85 110.12
CA VAL A 666 83.45 -5.67 110.80
C VAL A 666 83.44 -5.85 112.32
N SER A 667 82.41 -6.49 112.88
CA SER A 667 82.35 -6.79 114.31
C SER A 667 83.42 -7.81 114.74
N GLU A 668 83.71 -8.81 113.90
CA GLU A 668 84.80 -9.76 114.11
C GLU A 668 86.17 -9.09 114.00
N GLN A 669 86.37 -8.21 113.01
CA GLN A 669 87.59 -7.40 112.87
C GLN A 669 87.81 -6.49 114.09
N ALA A 670 86.74 -5.87 114.61
CA ALA A 670 86.81 -5.05 115.82
C ALA A 670 87.17 -5.89 117.05
N ALA A 671 86.59 -7.09 117.21
CA ALA A 671 86.93 -8.00 118.30
C ALA A 671 88.39 -8.48 118.22
N LEU A 672 88.89 -8.79 117.03
CA LEU A 672 90.29 -9.14 116.79
C LEU A 672 91.24 -7.96 117.05
N ALA A 673 90.83 -6.74 116.75
CA ALA A 673 91.58 -5.53 117.06
C ALA A 673 91.68 -5.29 118.58
N ASP A 674 90.58 -5.47 119.32
CA ASP A 674 90.55 -5.40 120.79
C ASP A 674 91.43 -6.48 121.43
N GLU A 675 91.44 -7.70 120.89
CA GLU A 675 92.29 -8.79 121.37
C GLU A 675 93.78 -8.50 121.11
N ARG A 676 94.12 -7.91 119.95
CA ARG A 676 95.47 -7.44 119.66
C ARG A 676 95.88 -6.28 120.56
N GLY A 677 94.99 -5.35 120.86
CA GLY A 677 95.22 -4.25 121.81
C GLY A 677 95.54 -4.77 123.22
N LYS A 678 94.78 -5.77 123.70
CA LYS A 678 95.06 -6.43 125.00
C LYS A 678 96.43 -7.13 125.03
N ARG A 679 96.83 -7.78 123.93
CA ARG A 679 98.16 -8.41 123.82
C ARG A 679 99.30 -7.39 123.82
N ILE A 680 99.09 -6.22 123.21
CA ILE A 680 100.06 -5.12 123.23
C ILE A 680 100.22 -4.55 124.64
N GLY A 681 99.11 -4.30 125.36
CA GLY A 681 99.16 -3.80 126.74
C GLY A 681 99.92 -4.73 127.71
N VAL A 682 99.75 -6.05 127.57
CA VAL A 682 100.49 -7.04 128.37
C VAL A 682 102.00 -7.04 128.04
N LEU A 683 102.37 -6.79 126.78
CA LEU A 683 103.77 -6.68 126.36
C LEU A 683 104.43 -5.38 126.82
N GLU A 684 103.67 -4.28 126.89
CA GLU A 684 104.13 -3.00 127.43
C GLU A 684 104.39 -3.07 128.93
N GLU A 685 103.49 -3.69 129.72
CA GLU A 685 103.72 -3.93 131.15
C GLU A 685 104.98 -4.79 131.41
N GLN A 686 105.23 -5.82 130.57
CA GLN A 686 106.42 -6.65 130.69
C GLN A 686 107.73 -5.91 130.34
N LEU A 687 107.65 -4.88 129.50
CA LEU A 687 108.77 -4.02 129.14
C LEU A 687 109.09 -3.01 130.26
N GLU A 688 108.08 -2.38 130.86
CA GLU A 688 108.27 -1.47 131.99
C GLU A 688 108.86 -2.19 133.20
N LEU A 689 108.41 -3.42 133.49
CA LEU A 689 108.96 -4.25 134.57
C LEU A 689 110.43 -4.64 134.34
N ARG A 690 110.84 -4.85 133.09
CA ARG A 690 112.25 -5.11 132.73
C ARG A 690 113.11 -3.86 132.81
N GLN A 691 112.58 -2.69 132.43
CA GLN A 691 113.31 -1.43 132.53
C GLN A 691 113.54 -1.05 134.00
N ALA A 692 112.55 -1.26 134.88
CA ALA A 692 112.69 -1.06 136.32
C ALA A 692 113.72 -1.98 136.97
N MET A 693 113.78 -3.26 136.58
CA MET A 693 114.83 -4.17 137.09
C MET A 693 116.23 -3.85 136.54
N SER A 694 116.33 -3.29 135.34
CA SER A 694 117.62 -2.91 134.75
C SER A 694 118.22 -1.66 135.40
N SER A 695 117.40 -0.70 135.82
CA SER A 695 117.87 0.49 136.55
C SER A 695 118.32 0.12 137.97
N GLU A 696 117.64 -0.82 138.64
CA GLU A 696 118.03 -1.33 139.96
C GLU A 696 119.38 -2.11 139.94
N LEU A 697 119.64 -2.87 138.87
CA LEU A 697 120.92 -3.57 138.67
C LEU A 697 122.08 -2.61 138.38
N SER A 698 121.83 -1.54 137.64
CA SER A 698 122.83 -0.49 137.37
C SER A 698 123.23 0.24 138.66
N SER A 699 122.27 0.58 139.53
CA SER A 699 122.54 1.25 140.81
C SER A 699 123.33 0.35 141.79
N ARG A 700 123.17 -0.97 141.72
CA ARG A 700 123.96 -1.93 142.52
C ARG A 700 125.37 -2.14 141.98
N GLN A 701 125.62 -1.94 140.68
CA GLN A 701 126.95 -2.08 140.10
C GLN A 701 127.83 -0.84 140.32
N GLU A 702 127.26 0.36 140.37
CA GLU A 702 128.00 1.59 140.72
C GLU A 702 128.46 1.61 142.20
N GLY A 703 127.60 1.17 143.13
CA GLY A 703 127.99 1.08 144.56
C GLY A 703 129.07 0.02 144.85
N MET A 704 129.19 -1.00 144.00
CA MET A 704 130.22 -2.04 144.14
C MET A 704 131.58 -1.60 143.57
N HIS A 705 131.60 -0.72 142.56
CA HIS A 705 132.84 -0.15 142.01
C HIS A 705 133.46 0.89 142.96
N GLU A 706 132.65 1.68 143.68
CA GLU A 706 133.14 2.64 144.67
C GLU A 706 133.77 1.97 145.91
N GLU A 707 133.22 0.83 146.35
CA GLU A 707 133.78 0.03 147.45
C GLU A 707 135.10 -0.67 147.06
N LEU A 708 135.24 -1.10 145.80
CA LEU A 708 136.48 -1.69 145.27
C LEU A 708 137.62 -0.67 145.15
N VAL A 709 137.34 0.57 144.72
CA VAL A 709 138.35 1.65 144.63
C VAL A 709 138.81 2.11 146.03
N ARG A 710 137.93 2.06 147.05
CA ARG A 710 138.33 2.30 148.46
C ARG A 710 139.19 1.19 149.06
N ALA A 711 138.94 -0.07 148.69
CA ALA A 711 139.74 -1.20 149.14
C ALA A 711 141.14 -1.23 148.49
N GLU A 712 141.28 -0.77 147.24
CA GLU A 712 142.57 -0.69 146.54
C GLU A 712 143.48 0.41 147.13
N ALA A 713 142.92 1.55 147.51
CA ALA A 713 143.65 2.63 148.18
C ALA A 713 144.14 2.29 149.60
N GLN A 714 143.46 1.36 150.30
CA GLN A 714 143.90 0.87 151.62
C GLN A 714 145.00 -0.20 151.53
N ILE A 715 145.10 -0.93 150.42
CA ILE A 715 146.17 -1.92 150.18
C ILE A 715 147.49 -1.23 149.81
N ASP A 716 147.45 -0.11 149.07
CA ASP A 716 148.67 0.66 148.75
C ASP A 716 149.24 1.41 149.97
N PHE A 717 148.40 1.83 150.92
CA PHE A 717 148.86 2.40 152.20
C PHE A 717 149.53 1.36 153.13
N ILE A 718 149.11 0.09 153.07
CA ILE A 718 149.75 -1.00 153.83
C ILE A 718 151.06 -1.45 153.17
N LYS A 719 151.18 -1.37 151.84
CA LYS A 719 152.46 -1.55 151.13
C LYS A 719 153.51 -0.51 151.53
N ASP A 720 153.07 0.71 151.87
CA ASP A 720 153.95 1.80 152.29
C ASP A 720 154.52 1.66 153.72
N MET A 721 153.99 0.73 154.54
CA MET A 721 154.49 0.50 155.91
C MET A 721 155.36 -0.75 156.10
N LEU A 722 155.25 -1.79 155.27
CA LEU A 722 155.83 -3.10 155.59
C LEU A 722 157.22 -3.40 155.00
N LEU A 723 157.80 -2.53 154.16
CA LEU A 723 159.11 -2.79 153.54
C LEU A 723 160.07 -1.57 153.59
N ARG A 724 160.28 -1.01 154.79
CA ARG A 724 161.55 -0.32 155.11
C ARG A 724 162.62 -1.37 155.42
N GLY A 725 163.78 -1.22 154.79
CA GLY A 725 164.76 -2.29 154.63
C GLY A 725 165.37 -2.88 155.91
N SER A 726 165.76 -4.14 155.79
CA SER A 726 167.06 -4.59 156.23
C SER A 726 167.69 -5.37 155.08
N ARG A 727 168.63 -4.67 154.43
CA ARG A 727 169.83 -5.05 153.63
C ARG A 727 169.94 -6.52 153.21
N PRO A 728 170.71 -6.86 152.17
CA PRO A 728 171.25 -6.14 151.02
C PRO A 728 170.46 -6.43 149.73
#